data_AF-A0A7X7F2A4-F1
#
_entry.id   AF-A0A7X7F2A4-F1
#
_cell.length_a   1.000
_cell.length_b   1.000
_cell.length_c   1.000
_cell.angle_alpha   90.00
_cell.angle_beta   90.00
_cell.angle_gamma   90.00
#
_symmetry.space_group_name_H-M   'P 1'
#
loop_
_entity.id
_entity.type
_entity.pdbx_description
1 polymer ?
#
loop_
_entity_poly.entity_id
_entity_poly.type
_entity_poly.pdbx_seq_one_letter_code
_entity_poly.pdbx_strand_id
1 'polypeptide(L)'
;MRVSRRRAPVCRPARRQPPSLRLELLEPRTLLSGNPLGDLLASSPFATLDPQTAWTAEMPDSCLARDVEVGPLPPPDASDALGSFTYDTLPNGMPILDSLPGAPASIFLDFDGHAPNDWLPFTQDADGSTFNPTEQTTIVETWRQVSSWYAMFDVNVTTIQPEVRPGYPNYVPTSWHVITPSYYNHGGLAWSIFPHTEPGSMVDGTWAPFNYQVAIAHEVGHTFGNGHVSKFDEWGNNIEVYARFDDPLGGTIMGGTGQVVNEWYLWHAAPWHNPGGPSYLQDDLAYISGLIVSNAPPGYTGDGYRTDDHGGTIATATPMDVEDATLWMTGVLERLGDADAFSFTIADAGRYAVAATRENPGSVDLRISLYDSSGTLLAAKDGDPRNQPTSMVNDEFASLDLTTGTYYVVVESHGNYADLGSYNLRVDPLPSGWTVDNVGLNARPGHATYDSISDTYTVAGAGHYFYPSTSSSIGGTHDSFQYLYQELKGDGEIVVRVSSLGTNENPKAGVMIRDSLDSDSKSASLYLTASNQAHFATRSTTGGTTTSSSRIATSSYLLRLTRSGDVFRAYISSNGGASWLRVGTDQTIAMGETIYIGLVSTANVSTWGNPSAPTNHALNVATFTNVSVTGNLNPGPTLNALPAPSDLTITSKTASSFSLAWNDVSGESGYVVERSNDGINYRPIGTTA
;
A
#
# COMPACT_ATOMS: atom_id res chain seq x y z
N MET A 1 18.04 -6.88 -23.03
CA MET A 1 18.32 -8.33 -23.06
C MET A 1 19.68 -8.56 -22.45
N ARG A 2 19.86 -9.65 -21.71
CA ARG A 2 21.14 -10.01 -21.08
C ARG A 2 21.46 -11.47 -21.35
N VAL A 3 22.72 -11.85 -21.18
CA VAL A 3 23.21 -13.21 -21.41
C VAL A 3 23.89 -13.75 -20.14
N SER A 4 23.41 -14.89 -19.63
CA SER A 4 23.90 -15.58 -18.42
C SER A 4 24.25 -17.06 -18.71
N ARG A 5 24.45 -17.94 -17.71
CA ARG A 5 25.08 -19.28 -17.86
C ARG A 5 24.33 -20.38 -17.08
N ARG A 6 24.55 -21.68 -17.38
CA ARG A 6 23.60 -22.75 -16.99
C ARG A 6 24.17 -24.07 -16.43
N ARG A 7 23.32 -24.78 -15.66
CA ARG A 7 23.26 -26.26 -15.52
C ARG A 7 21.77 -26.71 -15.46
N ALA A 8 21.46 -27.98 -15.70
CA ALA A 8 20.10 -28.51 -15.97
C ALA A 8 19.84 -29.83 -15.19
N PRO A 9 18.65 -30.50 -15.17
CA PRO A 9 17.45 -30.42 -16.05
C PRO A 9 16.13 -30.13 -15.27
N VAL A 10 14.88 -30.26 -15.74
CA VAL A 10 14.20 -30.83 -16.95
C VAL A 10 13.05 -29.89 -17.39
N CYS A 11 12.49 -30.01 -18.62
CA CYS A 11 11.25 -29.34 -19.05
C CYS A 11 10.28 -30.26 -19.82
N ARG A 12 9.00 -29.88 -19.87
CA ARG A 12 8.07 -30.15 -20.99
C ARG A 12 7.36 -28.83 -21.39
N PRO A 13 7.07 -28.58 -22.69
CA PRO A 13 6.61 -27.26 -23.15
C PRO A 13 5.13 -27.18 -23.54
N ALA A 14 4.59 -25.95 -23.55
CA ALA A 14 3.38 -25.57 -24.29
C ALA A 14 3.69 -24.38 -25.25
N ARG A 15 2.88 -24.19 -26.29
CA ARG A 15 3.17 -23.33 -27.45
C ARG A 15 2.66 -21.89 -27.30
N ARG A 16 3.26 -20.95 -28.04
CA ARG A 16 2.80 -19.56 -28.23
C ARG A 16 1.86 -19.40 -29.43
N GLN A 17 0.93 -18.44 -29.34
CA GLN A 17 0.41 -17.64 -30.44
C GLN A 17 0.19 -16.16 -29.99
N PRO A 18 -0.04 -15.20 -30.92
CA PRO A 18 0.21 -13.75 -30.72
C PRO A 18 -1.03 -12.99 -30.15
N PRO A 19 -0.99 -11.66 -29.94
CA PRO A 19 -1.75 -11.01 -28.86
C PRO A 19 -3.23 -10.76 -29.19
N SER A 20 -4.04 -10.82 -28.14
CA SER A 20 -5.43 -10.37 -28.09
C SER A 20 -5.69 -9.66 -26.76
N LEU A 21 -6.74 -8.83 -26.70
CA LEU A 21 -7.28 -8.25 -25.47
C LEU A 21 -7.32 -9.29 -24.34
N ARG A 22 -6.94 -8.89 -23.12
CA ARG A 22 -7.20 -9.69 -21.93
C ARG A 22 -8.62 -9.39 -21.44
N LEU A 23 -9.51 -10.36 -21.57
CA LEU A 23 -10.46 -10.62 -20.48
C LEU A 23 -9.70 -11.43 -19.42
N GLU A 24 -10.05 -11.22 -18.16
CA GLU A 24 -9.50 -11.97 -17.04
C GLU A 24 -10.00 -13.42 -17.00
N LEU A 25 -9.24 -14.26 -16.30
CA LEU A 25 -9.33 -15.71 -16.41
C LEU A 25 -10.41 -16.28 -15.49
N LEU A 26 -11.66 -16.33 -15.96
CA LEU A 26 -12.71 -17.12 -15.30
C LEU A 26 -12.28 -18.59 -15.14
N GLU A 27 -12.52 -19.15 -13.95
CA GLU A 27 -12.11 -20.50 -13.58
C GLU A 27 -12.68 -21.59 -14.51
N PRO A 28 -11.98 -22.74 -14.67
CA PRO A 28 -12.37 -23.77 -15.63
C PRO A 28 -13.61 -24.56 -15.16
N ARG A 29 -14.81 -24.04 -15.47
CA ARG A 29 -16.05 -24.83 -15.47
C ARG A 29 -16.48 -25.17 -16.90
N THR A 30 -16.79 -26.44 -17.10
CA THR A 30 -16.99 -27.09 -18.40
C THR A 30 -18.17 -26.51 -19.19
N LEU A 31 -17.91 -25.63 -20.15
CA LEU A 31 -18.95 -25.08 -21.04
C LEU A 31 -19.06 -25.89 -22.34
N LEU A 32 -20.07 -26.77 -22.37
CA LEU A 32 -20.52 -27.49 -23.57
C LEU A 32 -21.68 -26.71 -24.22
N SER A 33 -21.40 -25.90 -25.23
CA SER A 33 -22.42 -25.43 -26.18
C SER A 33 -21.89 -25.49 -27.62
N GLY A 34 -22.70 -26.06 -28.51
CA GLY A 34 -22.23 -26.70 -29.75
C GLY A 34 -22.27 -25.85 -31.02
N ASN A 35 -21.96 -24.55 -30.95
CA ASN A 35 -21.97 -23.67 -32.13
C ASN A 35 -20.55 -23.27 -32.57
N PRO A 36 -20.22 -23.31 -33.88
CA PRO A 36 -18.91 -22.92 -34.37
C PRO A 36 -18.72 -21.39 -34.36
N LEU A 37 -17.47 -20.97 -34.11
CA LEU A 37 -17.02 -19.59 -33.87
C LEU A 37 -17.42 -18.55 -34.95
N GLY A 38 -17.84 -18.98 -36.15
CA GLY A 38 -18.24 -18.10 -37.24
C GLY A 38 -19.57 -17.36 -37.01
N ASP A 39 -20.54 -18.00 -36.34
CA ASP A 39 -21.88 -17.43 -36.19
C ASP A 39 -21.96 -16.37 -35.07
N LEU A 40 -20.99 -16.35 -34.15
CA LEU A 40 -20.84 -15.34 -33.10
C LEU A 40 -20.30 -14.00 -33.59
N LEU A 41 -19.73 -13.95 -34.80
CA LEU A 41 -19.15 -12.74 -35.41
C LEU A 41 -20.14 -12.01 -36.35
N ALA A 42 -21.33 -12.58 -36.58
CA ALA A 42 -22.29 -12.09 -37.57
C ALA A 42 -23.46 -11.27 -36.98
N SER A 43 -23.57 -11.16 -35.65
CA SER A 43 -24.67 -10.45 -34.97
C SER A 43 -24.16 -9.29 -34.11
N SER A 44 -23.73 -8.20 -34.75
CA SER A 44 -23.64 -6.89 -34.08
C SER A 44 -25.05 -6.33 -33.85
N PRO A 45 -25.27 -5.70 -32.69
CA PRO A 45 -25.32 -4.25 -32.70
C PRO A 45 -24.38 -3.67 -31.65
N PHE A 46 -23.12 -3.41 -32.05
CA PHE A 46 -22.30 -2.48 -31.29
C PHE A 46 -22.91 -1.08 -31.44
N ALA A 47 -23.13 -0.42 -30.31
CA ALA A 47 -23.69 0.92 -30.27
C ALA A 47 -22.82 1.88 -31.08
N THR A 48 -23.47 2.83 -31.75
CA THR A 48 -22.80 3.94 -32.41
C THR A 48 -22.03 4.76 -31.39
N LEU A 49 -20.72 4.86 -31.56
CA LEU A 49 -19.90 5.89 -30.92
C LEU A 49 -20.45 7.28 -31.31
N ASP A 50 -20.76 8.12 -30.33
CA ASP A 50 -21.02 9.54 -30.55
C ASP A 50 -19.67 10.27 -30.75
N PRO A 51 -19.41 10.89 -31.91
CA PRO A 51 -18.11 11.49 -32.20
C PRO A 51 -17.98 12.89 -31.60
N GLN A 52 -17.77 12.97 -30.28
CA GLN A 52 -17.29 14.19 -29.59
C GLN A 52 -16.07 13.93 -28.70
N THR A 53 -15.01 13.37 -29.29
CA THR A 53 -13.65 13.44 -28.75
C THR A 53 -12.67 13.82 -29.85
N ALA A 54 -12.12 15.04 -29.74
CA ALA A 54 -10.81 15.45 -30.25
C ALA A 54 -10.66 16.97 -30.13
N TRP A 55 -9.93 17.47 -29.14
CA TRP A 55 -9.14 18.70 -29.27
C TRP A 55 -7.93 18.67 -28.33
N THR A 56 -6.76 18.37 -28.89
CA THR A 56 -5.49 18.83 -28.35
C THR A 56 -5.28 20.29 -28.77
N ALA A 57 -4.84 21.15 -27.84
CA ALA A 57 -4.31 22.47 -28.15
C ALA A 57 -3.40 22.98 -27.02
N GLU A 58 -2.15 23.32 -27.35
CA GLU A 58 -1.24 24.06 -26.47
C GLU A 58 -1.79 25.49 -26.24
N MET A 59 -1.80 25.99 -25.00
CA MET A 59 -1.95 27.43 -24.68
C MET A 59 -1.20 27.82 -23.39
N PRO A 60 -0.86 29.11 -23.17
CA PRO A 60 0.40 29.47 -22.51
C PRO A 60 0.27 29.98 -21.05
N ASP A 61 1.44 30.07 -20.39
CA ASP A 61 1.67 30.74 -19.11
C ASP A 61 0.97 32.10 -18.97
N SER A 62 -0.02 32.19 -18.07
CA SER A 62 -0.02 33.17 -16.98
C SER A 62 -1.32 33.15 -16.16
N CYS A 63 -1.25 32.72 -14.89
CA CYS A 63 -2.01 33.34 -13.78
C CYS A 63 -1.61 32.71 -12.44
N LEU A 64 -0.59 33.27 -11.79
CA LEU A 64 -0.18 32.86 -10.43
C LEU A 64 -1.28 33.20 -9.42
N ALA A 65 -1.91 32.18 -8.84
CA ALA A 65 -2.93 32.30 -7.81
C ALA A 65 -2.49 31.66 -6.48
N ARG A 66 -1.28 32.02 -6.03
CA ARG A 66 -0.74 31.85 -4.67
C ARG A 66 -1.06 30.48 -4.04
N ASP A 67 -0.25 29.52 -4.43
CA ASP A 67 -0.32 28.12 -4.03
C ASP A 67 -0.33 27.99 -2.49
N VAL A 68 -1.37 27.32 -1.99
CA VAL A 68 -1.34 26.62 -0.70
C VAL A 68 -1.51 25.15 -1.06
N GLU A 69 -0.39 24.59 -1.47
CA GLU A 69 -0.25 23.17 -1.77
C GLU A 69 -0.45 22.40 -0.45
N VAL A 70 -1.56 21.65 -0.37
CA VAL A 70 -1.81 20.69 0.70
C VAL A 70 -1.88 19.32 0.03
N GLY A 71 -0.69 18.75 -0.19
CA GLY A 71 -0.55 17.34 -0.51
C GLY A 71 -0.97 16.45 0.68
N PRO A 72 -0.95 15.12 0.51
CA PRO A 72 -1.19 14.19 1.60
C PRO A 72 -0.29 14.48 2.82
N LEU A 73 -0.80 14.18 4.02
CA LEU A 73 -0.15 14.55 5.28
C LEU A 73 1.24 13.90 5.42
N PRO A 74 2.21 14.57 6.09
CA PRO A 74 3.51 13.96 6.37
C PRO A 74 3.36 12.66 7.18
N PRO A 75 4.22 11.65 6.94
CA PRO A 75 4.13 10.36 7.61
C PRO A 75 4.29 10.53 9.13
N PRO A 76 3.40 9.95 9.96
CA PRO A 76 3.47 10.09 11.41
C PRO A 76 4.62 9.27 12.00
N ASP A 77 5.75 9.93 12.23
CA ASP A 77 6.83 9.39 13.03
C ASP A 77 6.41 9.25 14.51
N ALA A 78 6.60 8.04 15.03
CA ALA A 78 6.68 7.62 16.42
C ALA A 78 5.77 8.28 17.50
N SER A 79 4.99 7.44 18.16
CA SER A 79 4.49 7.57 19.55
C SER A 79 3.17 8.26 19.86
N ASP A 80 2.44 8.80 18.89
CA ASP A 80 1.00 9.02 19.07
C ASP A 80 0.21 8.90 17.76
N ALA A 81 -1.11 8.77 17.87
CA ALA A 81 -1.98 9.04 16.74
C ALA A 81 -1.87 10.54 16.41
N LEU A 82 -1.28 10.87 15.25
CA LEU A 82 -0.89 12.22 14.84
C LEU A 82 0.33 12.77 15.62
N GLY A 83 1.54 12.52 15.09
CA GLY A 83 2.62 13.52 15.22
C GLY A 83 2.13 14.85 14.63
N SER A 84 2.58 16.00 15.15
CA SER A 84 1.77 17.24 15.28
C SER A 84 1.10 17.81 14.01
N PHE A 85 0.04 17.14 13.54
CA PHE A 85 -0.97 17.68 12.65
C PHE A 85 -1.77 18.73 13.42
N THR A 86 -1.47 20.00 13.17
CA THR A 86 -2.16 21.13 13.80
C THR A 86 -3.35 21.54 12.96
N TYR A 87 -4.54 21.50 13.56
CA TYR A 87 -5.79 21.98 12.99
C TYR A 87 -6.39 23.03 13.92
N ASP A 88 -7.08 24.00 13.33
CA ASP A 88 -7.90 24.93 14.10
C ASP A 88 -9.20 24.23 14.53
N THR A 89 -9.87 24.79 15.54
CA THR A 89 -11.16 24.29 16.03
C THR A 89 -12.17 25.42 16.16
N LEU A 90 -13.45 25.11 15.96
CA LEU A 90 -14.55 25.98 16.37
C LEU A 90 -14.59 26.12 17.90
N PRO A 91 -15.30 27.10 18.48
CA PRO A 91 -15.33 27.32 19.93
C PRO A 91 -15.85 26.15 20.79
N ASN A 92 -16.54 25.17 20.18
CA ASN A 92 -16.97 23.92 20.83
C ASN A 92 -15.94 22.78 20.69
N GLY A 93 -14.81 22.99 20.03
CA GLY A 93 -13.78 21.98 19.79
C GLY A 93 -13.90 21.22 18.47
N MET A 94 -14.91 21.49 17.62
CA MET A 94 -15.03 20.84 16.31
C MET A 94 -13.80 21.14 15.44
N PRO A 95 -13.06 20.14 14.93
CA PRO A 95 -11.96 20.35 13.99
C PRO A 95 -12.41 21.05 12.71
N ILE A 96 -11.64 22.04 12.27
CA ILE A 96 -11.80 22.74 10.99
C ILE A 96 -10.85 22.04 9.99
N LEU A 97 -11.40 21.22 9.10
CA LEU A 97 -10.64 20.37 8.18
C LEU A 97 -11.19 20.49 6.75
N ASP A 98 -10.28 20.62 5.77
CA ASP A 98 -10.55 20.68 4.33
C ASP A 98 -9.42 19.96 3.60
N SER A 99 -9.75 19.14 2.60
CA SER A 99 -8.80 18.30 1.84
C SER A 99 -8.49 18.83 0.43
N LEU A 100 -9.36 19.68 -0.11
CA LEU A 100 -9.12 20.45 -1.32
C LEU A 100 -9.85 21.80 -1.26
N PRO A 101 -9.37 22.78 -0.48
CA PRO A 101 -10.00 24.11 -0.40
C PRO A 101 -10.14 24.74 -1.79
N GLY A 102 -11.39 24.99 -2.22
CA GLY A 102 -11.69 25.61 -3.52
C GLY A 102 -12.10 24.65 -4.64
N ALA A 103 -12.20 23.34 -4.38
CA ALA A 103 -12.79 22.37 -5.29
C ALA A 103 -14.20 22.80 -5.80
N PRO A 104 -14.62 22.37 -7.01
CA PRO A 104 -15.94 22.67 -7.57
C PRO A 104 -17.10 22.00 -6.81
N ALA A 105 -16.81 20.99 -6.00
CA ALA A 105 -17.76 20.23 -5.20
C ALA A 105 -17.20 19.93 -3.81
N SER A 106 -18.07 19.58 -2.86
CA SER A 106 -17.67 19.16 -1.50
C SER A 106 -18.36 17.87 -1.04
N ILE A 107 -17.69 17.13 -0.17
CA ILE A 107 -18.25 16.08 0.68
C ILE A 107 -18.21 16.62 2.11
N PHE A 108 -19.36 16.94 2.68
CA PHE A 108 -19.48 17.46 4.04
C PHE A 108 -19.75 16.33 5.03
N LEU A 109 -18.83 16.16 5.98
CA LEU A 109 -18.91 15.25 7.11
C LEU A 109 -19.46 16.01 8.33
N ASP A 110 -20.77 15.91 8.53
CA ASP A 110 -21.51 16.55 9.62
C ASP A 110 -21.39 15.72 10.90
N PHE A 111 -20.57 16.21 11.83
CA PHE A 111 -20.39 15.64 13.17
C PHE A 111 -21.10 16.45 14.25
N ASP A 112 -21.53 17.70 13.98
CA ASP A 112 -22.23 18.56 14.94
C ASP A 112 -23.77 18.40 14.94
N GLY A 113 -24.30 17.54 14.08
CA GLY A 113 -25.70 17.12 14.10
C GLY A 113 -26.64 18.10 13.40
N HIS A 114 -27.83 17.61 13.03
CA HIS A 114 -28.70 18.34 12.12
C HIS A 114 -30.17 18.37 12.55
N ALA A 115 -30.75 19.57 12.50
CA ALA A 115 -32.18 19.83 12.65
C ALA A 115 -32.81 20.07 11.26
N PRO A 116 -34.01 19.52 10.96
CA PRO A 116 -35.09 19.26 11.92
C PRO A 116 -35.22 17.81 12.42
N ASN A 117 -34.33 16.90 12.04
CA ASN A 117 -34.47 15.47 12.32
C ASN A 117 -33.98 15.04 13.72
N ASP A 118 -33.64 16.00 14.59
CA ASP A 118 -33.07 15.81 15.93
C ASP A 118 -31.91 14.80 15.95
N TRP A 119 -31.08 14.79 14.90
CA TRP A 119 -29.88 13.96 14.85
C TRP A 119 -28.83 14.56 15.77
N LEU A 120 -28.43 13.78 16.76
CA LEU A 120 -27.51 14.22 17.80
C LEU A 120 -26.10 14.39 17.22
N PRO A 121 -25.30 15.34 17.74
CA PRO A 121 -23.88 15.43 17.47
C PRO A 121 -23.17 14.10 17.78
N PHE A 122 -22.08 13.83 17.08
CA PHE A 122 -21.14 12.76 17.43
C PHE A 122 -20.57 12.97 18.84
N THR A 123 -20.47 11.90 19.62
CA THR A 123 -19.85 11.93 20.95
C THR A 123 -19.41 10.54 21.39
N GLN A 124 -18.30 10.48 22.12
CA GLN A 124 -17.71 9.30 22.75
C GLN A 124 -17.86 9.32 24.29
N ASP A 125 -18.17 10.48 24.89
CA ASP A 125 -18.40 10.64 26.34
C ASP A 125 -19.86 10.95 26.73
N ALA A 126 -20.75 11.01 25.74
CA ALA A 126 -22.16 11.39 25.79
C ALA A 126 -22.46 12.89 26.02
N ASP A 127 -21.47 13.78 25.85
CA ASP A 127 -21.67 15.22 25.70
C ASP A 127 -21.50 15.66 24.23
N GLY A 128 -22.61 15.78 23.50
CA GLY A 128 -22.60 16.33 22.13
C GLY A 128 -22.42 17.85 22.05
N SER A 129 -22.26 18.57 23.16
CA SER A 129 -22.14 20.04 23.13
C SER A 129 -20.72 20.55 22.90
N THR A 130 -19.71 19.69 23.11
CA THR A 130 -18.30 19.99 22.84
C THR A 130 -17.57 18.75 22.34
N PHE A 131 -16.52 18.92 21.54
CA PHE A 131 -15.65 17.84 21.08
C PHE A 131 -14.35 17.87 21.88
N ASN A 132 -14.15 16.87 22.74
CA ASN A 132 -12.96 16.70 23.55
C ASN A 132 -11.77 16.17 22.69
N PRO A 133 -10.51 16.22 23.17
CA PRO A 133 -9.36 15.80 22.37
C PRO A 133 -9.40 14.37 21.82
N THR A 134 -10.12 13.44 22.48
CA THR A 134 -10.30 12.06 21.99
C THR A 134 -11.22 12.02 20.77
N GLU A 135 -12.29 12.81 20.83
CA GLU A 135 -13.26 12.94 19.74
C GLU A 135 -12.64 13.71 18.57
N GLN A 136 -11.87 14.77 18.83
CA GLN A 136 -11.10 15.50 17.81
C GLN A 136 -10.14 14.58 17.06
N THR A 137 -9.34 13.77 17.76
CA THR A 137 -8.45 12.76 17.12
C THR A 137 -9.25 11.76 16.29
N THR A 138 -10.43 11.35 16.76
CA THR A 138 -11.32 10.43 16.04
C THR A 138 -11.92 11.06 14.78
N ILE A 139 -12.35 12.33 14.84
CA ILE A 139 -12.87 13.11 13.72
C ILE A 139 -11.78 13.34 12.67
N VAL A 140 -10.58 13.75 13.09
CA VAL A 140 -9.42 13.98 12.21
C VAL A 140 -9.03 12.70 11.47
N GLU A 141 -8.87 11.57 12.16
CA GLU A 141 -8.54 10.30 11.50
C GLU A 141 -9.67 9.85 10.56
N THR A 142 -10.94 10.09 10.92
CA THR A 142 -12.08 9.78 10.03
C THR A 142 -12.08 10.63 8.77
N TRP A 143 -11.92 11.95 8.91
CA TRP A 143 -11.78 12.87 7.78
C TRP A 143 -10.59 12.50 6.90
N ARG A 144 -9.43 12.15 7.48
CA ARG A 144 -8.23 11.72 6.72
C ARG A 144 -8.49 10.46 5.90
N GLN A 145 -9.12 9.44 6.48
CA GLN A 145 -9.42 8.20 5.76
C GLN A 145 -10.45 8.41 4.64
N VAL A 146 -11.52 9.17 4.89
CA VAL A 146 -12.52 9.50 3.86
C VAL A 146 -11.89 10.34 2.75
N SER A 147 -11.03 11.31 3.09
CA SER A 147 -10.28 12.10 2.10
C SER A 147 -9.40 11.22 1.21
N SER A 148 -8.72 10.21 1.78
CA SER A 148 -7.86 9.29 1.03
C SER A 148 -8.60 8.50 -0.06
N TRP A 149 -9.82 8.01 0.21
CA TRP A 149 -10.63 7.27 -0.78
C TRP A 149 -11.25 8.13 -1.89
N TYR A 150 -11.32 9.45 -1.70
CA TYR A 150 -11.81 10.41 -2.69
C TYR A 150 -10.70 11.30 -3.26
N ALA A 151 -9.44 11.02 -2.91
CA ALA A 151 -8.31 11.89 -3.20
C ALA A 151 -8.08 12.15 -4.69
N MET A 152 -8.44 11.22 -5.58
CA MET A 152 -8.34 11.39 -7.04
C MET A 152 -9.35 12.39 -7.63
N PHE A 153 -10.44 12.70 -6.90
CA PHE A 153 -11.52 13.53 -7.40
C PHE A 153 -11.34 15.00 -7.06
N ASP A 154 -11.85 15.87 -7.92
CA ASP A 154 -11.88 17.32 -7.72
C ASP A 154 -13.00 17.71 -6.75
N VAL A 155 -12.85 17.28 -5.50
CA VAL A 155 -13.85 17.39 -4.43
C VAL A 155 -13.18 17.67 -3.08
N ASN A 156 -13.77 18.58 -2.32
CA ASN A 156 -13.31 18.89 -0.97
C ASN A 156 -14.05 18.05 0.08
N VAL A 157 -13.40 17.03 0.66
CA VAL A 157 -13.89 16.43 1.91
C VAL A 157 -13.62 17.40 3.06
N THR A 158 -14.67 17.82 3.76
CA THR A 158 -14.64 18.88 4.78
C THR A 158 -15.49 18.57 6.01
N THR A 159 -15.10 19.09 7.17
CA THR A 159 -15.90 19.06 8.41
C THR A 159 -16.67 20.36 8.66
N ILE A 160 -16.62 21.34 7.76
CA ILE A 160 -17.33 22.62 7.89
C ILE A 160 -18.37 22.75 6.78
N GLN A 161 -19.63 22.99 7.18
CA GLN A 161 -20.75 23.07 6.24
C GLN A 161 -20.54 24.16 5.18
N PRO A 162 -20.50 23.81 3.87
CA PRO A 162 -20.50 24.79 2.78
C PRO A 162 -21.84 25.54 2.64
N GLU A 163 -21.88 26.63 1.88
CA GLU A 163 -23.16 27.22 1.46
C GLU A 163 -23.81 26.30 0.42
N VAL A 164 -24.82 25.54 0.83
CA VAL A 164 -25.47 24.52 0.00
C VAL A 164 -26.65 25.04 -0.83
N ARG A 165 -27.04 26.31 -0.73
CA ARG A 165 -28.24 26.84 -1.43
C ARG A 165 -27.92 27.37 -2.82
N PRO A 166 -28.47 26.79 -3.91
CA PRO A 166 -28.24 27.28 -5.27
C PRO A 166 -28.61 28.75 -5.43
N GLY A 167 -27.71 29.52 -6.05
CA GLY A 167 -27.90 30.96 -6.31
C GLY A 167 -27.51 31.89 -5.15
N TYR A 168 -27.05 31.36 -4.01
CA TYR A 168 -26.43 32.17 -2.96
C TYR A 168 -24.94 32.43 -3.28
N PRO A 169 -24.34 33.53 -2.78
CA PRO A 169 -22.90 33.76 -2.91
C PRO A 169 -22.11 32.62 -2.27
N ASN A 170 -21.07 32.15 -2.95
CA ASN A 170 -20.22 31.02 -2.53
C ASN A 170 -20.96 29.68 -2.44
N TYR A 171 -22.05 29.49 -3.20
CA TYR A 171 -22.70 28.19 -3.33
C TYR A 171 -21.71 27.11 -3.81
N VAL A 172 -21.64 25.99 -3.07
CA VAL A 172 -20.87 24.79 -3.45
C VAL A 172 -21.79 23.58 -3.53
N PRO A 173 -21.89 22.89 -4.69
CA PRO A 173 -22.51 21.58 -4.81
C PRO A 173 -21.93 20.60 -3.77
N THR A 174 -22.77 20.15 -2.83
CA THR A 174 -22.30 19.42 -1.64
C THR A 174 -23.00 18.06 -1.51
N SER A 175 -22.22 17.02 -1.22
CA SER A 175 -22.70 15.75 -0.71
C SER A 175 -22.67 15.77 0.81
N TRP A 176 -23.82 15.81 1.47
CA TRP A 176 -23.95 15.98 2.92
C TRP A 176 -24.26 14.66 3.63
N HIS A 177 -23.38 14.29 4.58
CA HIS A 177 -23.39 13.04 5.34
C HIS A 177 -23.36 13.30 6.85
N VAL A 178 -24.30 12.73 7.60
CA VAL A 178 -24.41 12.94 9.06
C VAL A 178 -23.86 11.75 9.85
N ILE A 179 -22.87 12.00 10.70
CA ILE A 179 -22.28 11.00 11.60
C ILE A 179 -22.91 11.19 12.98
N THR A 180 -23.86 10.33 13.35
CA THR A 180 -24.71 10.56 14.54
C THR A 180 -24.89 9.30 15.39
N PRO A 181 -24.88 9.41 16.74
CA PRO A 181 -25.25 8.30 17.61
C PRO A 181 -26.75 8.01 17.62
N SER A 182 -27.59 8.83 16.95
CA SER A 182 -29.04 8.61 16.86
C SER A 182 -29.42 7.38 16.00
N TYR A 183 -28.51 6.82 15.20
CA TYR A 183 -28.78 5.73 14.25
C TYR A 183 -28.25 4.37 14.74
N TYR A 184 -28.85 3.81 15.81
CA TYR A 184 -28.44 2.55 16.45
C TYR A 184 -28.67 1.27 15.60
N ASN A 185 -27.96 1.13 14.49
CA ASN A 185 -28.12 0.00 13.55
C ASN A 185 -26.78 -0.60 13.09
N HIS A 186 -25.63 -0.10 13.57
CA HIS A 186 -24.28 -0.54 13.21
C HIS A 186 -24.04 -0.54 11.68
N GLY A 187 -24.27 0.59 11.03
CA GLY A 187 -24.16 0.76 9.58
C GLY A 187 -24.47 2.19 9.13
N GLY A 188 -24.77 2.36 7.84
CA GLY A 188 -25.24 3.63 7.27
C GLY A 188 -26.60 3.51 6.56
N LEU A 189 -27.02 4.62 5.96
CA LEU A 189 -28.11 4.69 4.98
C LEU A 189 -28.00 5.98 4.15
N ALA A 190 -28.00 5.86 2.82
CA ALA A 190 -28.23 6.94 1.86
C ALA A 190 -29.65 6.90 1.26
N TRP A 191 -30.18 8.07 0.91
CA TRP A 191 -31.55 8.21 0.34
C TRP A 191 -31.69 9.30 -0.73
N SER A 192 -30.61 9.99 -1.08
CA SER A 192 -30.60 11.07 -2.07
C SER A 192 -29.35 11.00 -2.95
N ILE A 193 -29.43 11.59 -4.14
CA ILE A 193 -28.31 11.75 -5.07
C ILE A 193 -27.84 13.21 -5.08
N PHE A 194 -26.53 13.39 -5.13
CA PHE A 194 -25.81 14.65 -5.18
C PHE A 194 -26.32 15.57 -6.33
N PRO A 195 -26.41 16.90 -6.12
CA PRO A 195 -26.01 17.66 -4.94
C PRO A 195 -27.16 17.89 -3.97
N HIS A 196 -26.84 18.12 -2.70
CA HIS A 196 -27.83 18.23 -1.63
C HIS A 196 -27.90 19.62 -0.98
N THR A 197 -29.11 20.03 -0.61
CA THR A 197 -29.40 21.23 0.22
C THR A 197 -29.70 20.89 1.69
N GLU A 198 -29.84 19.60 1.99
CA GLU A 198 -30.14 18.97 3.29
C GLU A 198 -29.33 17.65 3.33
N PRO A 199 -29.18 16.95 4.45
CA PRO A 199 -28.47 15.67 4.47
C PRO A 199 -29.04 14.61 3.51
N GLY A 200 -28.14 13.89 2.83
CA GLY A 200 -28.48 12.81 1.87
C GLY A 200 -28.10 11.40 2.32
N SER A 201 -27.26 11.28 3.37
CA SER A 201 -27.03 10.02 4.07
C SER A 201 -26.74 10.24 5.57
N MET A 202 -26.77 9.16 6.34
CA MET A 202 -26.31 9.12 7.73
C MET A 202 -25.54 7.83 8.04
N VAL A 203 -24.67 7.87 9.06
CA VAL A 203 -23.91 6.72 9.57
C VAL A 203 -23.96 6.66 11.11
N ASP A 204 -24.01 5.45 11.65
CA ASP A 204 -24.00 5.16 13.09
C ASP A 204 -22.67 5.56 13.74
N GLY A 205 -22.65 6.71 14.40
CA GLY A 205 -21.50 7.21 15.16
C GLY A 205 -21.17 6.41 16.43
N THR A 206 -22.02 5.47 16.85
CA THR A 206 -21.71 4.55 17.98
C THR A 206 -21.01 3.27 17.55
N TRP A 207 -20.88 3.02 16.24
CA TRP A 207 -20.20 1.84 15.74
C TRP A 207 -18.69 1.92 15.99
N ALA A 208 -18.00 0.77 15.96
CA ALA A 208 -16.55 0.75 16.19
C ALA A 208 -15.82 1.50 15.05
N PRO A 209 -14.84 2.38 15.33
CA PRO A 209 -14.41 3.41 14.37
C PRO A 209 -14.09 2.91 12.95
N PHE A 210 -13.24 1.88 12.83
CA PHE A 210 -12.87 1.30 11.53
C PHE A 210 -14.07 0.92 10.65
N ASN A 211 -15.16 0.46 11.28
CA ASN A 211 -16.33 0.01 10.53
C ASN A 211 -17.16 1.20 9.99
N TYR A 212 -17.25 2.33 10.72
CA TYR A 212 -18.00 3.48 10.23
C TYR A 212 -17.22 4.33 9.23
N GLN A 213 -15.88 4.33 9.25
CA GLN A 213 -15.08 5.09 8.27
C GLN A 213 -15.32 4.58 6.84
N VAL A 214 -15.21 3.27 6.62
CA VAL A 214 -15.55 2.66 5.33
C VAL A 214 -17.05 2.76 5.02
N ALA A 215 -17.93 2.77 6.03
CA ALA A 215 -19.36 3.00 5.82
C ALA A 215 -19.66 4.45 5.39
N ILE A 216 -18.97 5.46 5.92
CA ILE A 216 -19.07 6.85 5.42
C ILE A 216 -18.68 6.86 3.94
N ALA A 217 -17.54 6.28 3.57
CA ALA A 217 -17.13 6.20 2.16
C ALA A 217 -18.15 5.48 1.26
N HIS A 218 -18.78 4.41 1.76
CA HIS A 218 -19.85 3.65 1.11
C HIS A 218 -21.12 4.48 0.90
N GLU A 219 -21.62 5.15 1.95
CA GLU A 219 -22.81 6.00 1.85
C GLU A 219 -22.55 7.25 0.99
N VAL A 220 -21.32 7.77 0.98
CA VAL A 220 -20.90 8.82 0.03
C VAL A 220 -20.90 8.28 -1.41
N GLY A 221 -20.50 7.02 -1.63
CA GLY A 221 -20.58 6.38 -2.93
C GLY A 221 -22.02 6.30 -3.44
N HIS A 222 -22.98 5.95 -2.57
CA HIS A 222 -24.41 5.97 -2.90
C HIS A 222 -24.93 7.34 -3.31
N THR A 223 -24.49 8.41 -2.65
CA THR A 223 -24.93 9.76 -3.02
C THR A 223 -24.34 10.23 -4.35
N PHE A 224 -23.20 9.66 -4.77
CA PHE A 224 -22.69 9.74 -6.13
C PHE A 224 -23.28 8.67 -7.09
N GLY A 225 -24.39 8.03 -6.71
CA GLY A 225 -25.15 7.13 -7.58
C GLY A 225 -24.62 5.71 -7.69
N ASN A 226 -23.56 5.34 -6.96
CA ASN A 226 -23.03 3.99 -7.00
C ASN A 226 -23.98 3.00 -6.30
N GLY A 227 -24.30 1.88 -6.95
CA GLY A 227 -25.04 0.77 -6.34
C GLY A 227 -24.14 -0.30 -5.73
N HIS A 228 -24.68 -1.17 -4.86
CA HIS A 228 -23.86 -2.22 -4.23
C HIS A 228 -23.28 -3.21 -5.24
N VAL A 229 -22.01 -3.56 -5.09
CA VAL A 229 -21.38 -4.67 -5.83
C VAL A 229 -22.16 -5.97 -5.59
N SER A 230 -22.49 -6.68 -6.66
CA SER A 230 -23.32 -7.88 -6.63
C SER A 230 -22.78 -9.04 -7.48
N LYS A 231 -22.98 -10.28 -7.03
CA LYS A 231 -22.77 -11.49 -7.85
C LYS A 231 -24.09 -12.02 -8.39
N PHE A 232 -24.01 -12.61 -9.58
CA PHE A 232 -25.14 -13.22 -10.27
C PHE A 232 -24.81 -14.67 -10.64
N ASP A 233 -25.82 -15.53 -10.71
CA ASP A 233 -25.68 -16.91 -11.20
C ASP A 233 -25.70 -16.99 -12.74
N GLU A 234 -25.51 -18.19 -13.29
CA GLU A 234 -25.49 -18.44 -14.75
C GLU A 234 -26.84 -18.16 -15.45
N TRP A 235 -27.92 -17.94 -14.69
CA TRP A 235 -29.24 -17.55 -15.19
C TRP A 235 -29.55 -16.06 -14.99
N GLY A 236 -28.63 -15.32 -14.38
CA GLY A 236 -28.74 -13.89 -14.14
C GLY A 236 -29.57 -13.50 -12.91
N ASN A 237 -29.82 -14.42 -11.97
CA ASN A 237 -30.39 -14.06 -10.68
C ASN A 237 -29.28 -13.50 -9.79
N ASN A 238 -29.55 -12.45 -9.02
CA ASN A 238 -28.63 -11.96 -8.00
C ASN A 238 -28.56 -12.99 -6.86
N ILE A 239 -27.34 -13.43 -6.52
CA ILE A 239 -27.08 -14.44 -5.49
C ILE A 239 -26.34 -13.87 -4.26
N GLU A 240 -25.75 -12.68 -4.38
CA GLU A 240 -25.01 -12.01 -3.32
C GLU A 240 -25.03 -10.50 -3.59
N VAL A 241 -25.74 -9.74 -2.75
CA VAL A 241 -25.65 -8.26 -2.68
C VAL A 241 -24.64 -7.93 -1.58
N TYR A 242 -23.88 -6.84 -1.73
CA TYR A 242 -22.65 -6.58 -0.95
C TYR A 242 -21.63 -7.72 -1.14
N ALA A 243 -21.40 -8.06 -2.41
CA ALA A 243 -20.51 -9.14 -2.77
C ALA A 243 -19.11 -8.96 -2.17
N ARG A 244 -18.57 -10.04 -1.60
CA ARG A 244 -17.16 -10.14 -1.18
C ARG A 244 -16.39 -10.88 -2.25
N PHE A 245 -15.24 -10.37 -2.67
CA PHE A 245 -14.31 -11.15 -3.49
C PHE A 245 -13.32 -11.91 -2.61
N ASP A 246 -12.81 -13.04 -3.09
CA ASP A 246 -11.81 -13.85 -2.38
C ASP A 246 -10.40 -13.25 -2.55
N ASP A 247 -10.30 -11.93 -2.40
CA ASP A 247 -9.04 -11.19 -2.31
C ASP A 247 -8.81 -10.80 -0.83
N PRO A 248 -7.73 -11.29 -0.18
CA PRO A 248 -7.36 -10.88 1.17
C PRO A 248 -6.55 -9.57 1.24
N LEU A 249 -6.26 -8.91 0.11
CA LEU A 249 -5.73 -7.54 0.04
C LEU A 249 -6.85 -6.50 -0.08
N GLY A 250 -7.64 -6.60 -1.16
CA GLY A 250 -8.64 -5.61 -1.57
C GLY A 250 -10.08 -5.92 -1.15
N GLY A 251 -10.68 -4.94 -0.47
CA GLY A 251 -12.12 -4.88 -0.22
C GLY A 251 -12.78 -3.91 -1.19
N THR A 252 -14.03 -4.14 -1.56
CA THR A 252 -14.78 -3.16 -2.37
C THR A 252 -15.49 -2.16 -1.45
N ILE A 253 -15.33 -0.86 -1.72
CA ILE A 253 -16.03 0.19 -0.97
C ILE A 253 -17.54 -0.05 -1.05
N MET A 254 -18.09 -0.27 -2.25
CA MET A 254 -19.51 -0.52 -2.49
C MET A 254 -19.97 -1.97 -2.26
N GLY A 255 -19.13 -2.85 -1.71
CA GLY A 255 -19.47 -4.26 -1.51
C GLY A 255 -19.38 -4.71 -0.06
N GLY A 256 -18.99 -5.96 0.15
CA GLY A 256 -18.77 -6.49 1.49
C GLY A 256 -17.41 -6.07 2.02
N THR A 257 -17.37 -5.02 2.84
CA THR A 257 -16.14 -4.39 3.36
C THR A 257 -15.28 -5.32 4.24
N GLY A 258 -13.99 -4.97 4.37
CA GLY A 258 -13.14 -5.48 5.47
C GLY A 258 -11.76 -6.05 5.13
N GLN A 259 -11.09 -5.62 4.06
CA GLN A 259 -9.67 -5.97 3.81
C GLN A 259 -8.74 -4.76 4.08
N VAL A 260 -7.45 -4.92 3.74
CA VAL A 260 -6.37 -4.00 4.16
C VAL A 260 -6.31 -2.75 3.28
N VAL A 261 -6.60 -2.88 1.99
CA VAL A 261 -6.97 -1.77 1.09
C VAL A 261 -8.46 -1.87 0.77
N ASN A 262 -9.12 -0.74 0.53
CA ASN A 262 -10.51 -0.72 0.08
C ASN A 262 -10.64 0.20 -1.13
N GLU A 263 -11.28 -0.30 -2.19
CA GLU A 263 -11.14 0.22 -3.55
C GLU A 263 -12.51 0.46 -4.22
N TRP A 264 -12.52 1.37 -5.19
CA TRP A 264 -13.63 1.53 -6.13
C TRP A 264 -13.61 0.40 -7.16
N TYR A 265 -14.77 0.02 -7.70
CA TYR A 265 -14.85 -1.17 -8.57
C TYR A 265 -15.56 -0.92 -9.90
N LEU A 266 -15.29 -1.79 -10.88
CA LEU A 266 -15.95 -1.83 -12.19
C LEU A 266 -16.75 -3.13 -12.28
N TRP A 267 -18.00 -3.13 -11.80
CA TRP A 267 -18.73 -4.39 -11.57
C TRP A 267 -20.25 -4.27 -11.66
N HIS A 268 -20.93 -5.42 -11.64
CA HIS A 268 -22.39 -5.48 -11.61
C HIS A 268 -22.95 -4.88 -10.31
N ALA A 269 -23.69 -3.79 -10.45
CA ALA A 269 -24.43 -3.17 -9.35
C ALA A 269 -25.69 -3.97 -8.98
N ALA A 270 -26.26 -3.68 -7.81
CA ALA A 270 -27.51 -4.27 -7.37
C ALA A 270 -28.70 -3.80 -8.25
N PRO A 271 -29.66 -4.68 -8.63
CA PRO A 271 -30.75 -4.36 -9.56
C PRO A 271 -31.71 -3.23 -9.15
N TRP A 272 -31.56 -2.69 -7.93
CA TRP A 272 -32.44 -1.69 -7.34
C TRP A 272 -31.92 -0.24 -7.51
N HIS A 273 -30.66 -0.06 -7.91
CA HIS A 273 -30.05 1.27 -8.11
C HIS A 273 -29.89 1.68 -9.58
N ASN A 274 -29.93 0.72 -10.50
CA ASN A 274 -29.77 0.92 -11.95
C ASN A 274 -30.47 -0.25 -12.68
N PRO A 275 -30.86 -0.18 -13.97
CA PRO A 275 -31.51 -1.29 -14.67
C PRO A 275 -30.55 -2.45 -14.99
N GLY A 276 -29.34 -2.42 -14.42
CA GLY A 276 -28.26 -3.35 -14.63
C GLY A 276 -28.33 -4.58 -13.76
N GLY A 277 -28.86 -5.68 -14.30
CA GLY A 277 -28.50 -7.02 -13.84
C GLY A 277 -27.12 -7.44 -14.37
N PRO A 278 -26.87 -8.73 -14.67
CA PRO A 278 -25.57 -9.22 -15.13
C PRO A 278 -25.14 -8.71 -16.52
N SER A 279 -25.96 -7.89 -17.18
CA SER A 279 -25.69 -7.30 -18.51
C SER A 279 -25.08 -5.90 -18.45
N TYR A 280 -24.78 -5.38 -17.26
CA TYR A 280 -24.28 -4.02 -17.04
C TYR A 280 -23.18 -4.03 -15.99
N LEU A 281 -22.07 -3.34 -16.28
CA LEU A 281 -21.03 -3.02 -15.31
C LEU A 281 -21.17 -1.53 -14.98
N GLN A 282 -21.24 -1.20 -13.69
CA GLN A 282 -21.13 0.14 -13.18
C GLN A 282 -19.64 0.47 -13.04
N ASP A 283 -19.25 1.61 -13.57
CA ASP A 283 -17.93 2.22 -13.37
C ASP A 283 -18.08 3.23 -12.23
N ASP A 284 -17.70 2.81 -11.01
CA ASP A 284 -17.85 3.62 -9.80
C ASP A 284 -17.15 4.98 -9.91
N LEU A 285 -16.01 5.05 -10.60
CA LEU A 285 -15.20 6.26 -10.71
C LEU A 285 -15.83 7.25 -11.71
N ALA A 286 -16.32 6.76 -12.85
CA ALA A 286 -17.01 7.57 -13.85
C ALA A 286 -18.35 8.13 -13.35
N TYR A 287 -19.02 7.44 -12.41
CA TYR A 287 -20.22 7.94 -11.75
C TYR A 287 -19.92 9.14 -10.84
N ILE A 288 -18.88 9.02 -9.99
CA ILE A 288 -18.45 10.11 -9.09
C ILE A 288 -17.97 11.31 -9.90
N SER A 289 -17.01 11.13 -10.82
CA SER A 289 -16.45 12.23 -11.61
C SER A 289 -17.50 12.89 -12.52
N GLY A 290 -18.37 12.09 -13.14
CA GLY A 290 -19.46 12.59 -13.99
C GLY A 290 -20.47 13.45 -13.23
N LEU A 291 -20.80 13.11 -11.98
CA LEU A 291 -21.69 13.92 -11.15
C LEU A 291 -21.03 15.20 -10.65
N ILE A 292 -19.73 15.20 -10.35
CA ILE A 292 -18.94 16.41 -10.07
C ILE A 292 -19.04 17.36 -11.27
N VAL A 293 -18.69 16.89 -12.47
CA VAL A 293 -18.74 17.69 -13.71
C VAL A 293 -20.15 18.24 -13.97
N SER A 294 -21.19 17.42 -13.85
CA SER A 294 -22.56 17.83 -14.23
C SER A 294 -23.17 18.88 -13.30
N ASN A 295 -22.63 19.04 -12.09
CA ASN A 295 -23.12 20.00 -11.09
C ASN A 295 -22.12 21.12 -10.78
N ALA A 296 -20.91 21.07 -11.34
CA ALA A 296 -19.85 22.05 -11.08
C ALA A 296 -20.28 23.50 -11.41
N PRO A 297 -19.68 24.51 -10.76
CA PRO A 297 -19.97 25.91 -11.02
C PRO A 297 -19.80 26.32 -12.50
N PRO A 298 -20.60 27.27 -13.02
CA PRO A 298 -20.49 27.74 -14.40
C PRO A 298 -19.08 28.22 -14.74
N GLY A 299 -18.46 27.60 -15.73
CA GLY A 299 -17.08 27.88 -16.15
C GLY A 299 -16.06 26.83 -15.71
N TYR A 300 -16.47 25.80 -14.96
CA TYR A 300 -15.64 24.61 -14.75
C TYR A 300 -15.32 23.91 -16.08
N THR A 301 -14.08 23.42 -16.22
CA THR A 301 -13.56 22.77 -17.44
C THR A 301 -12.83 21.45 -17.18
N GLY A 302 -12.78 20.99 -15.92
CA GLY A 302 -12.20 19.68 -15.58
C GLY A 302 -13.12 18.51 -15.94
N ASP A 303 -12.61 17.30 -15.74
CA ASP A 303 -13.30 16.03 -15.98
C ASP A 303 -13.84 15.38 -14.69
N GLY A 304 -13.77 16.10 -13.57
CA GLY A 304 -14.19 15.65 -12.23
C GLY A 304 -13.09 14.96 -11.43
N TYR A 305 -11.94 14.69 -12.05
CA TYR A 305 -10.70 14.34 -11.36
C TYR A 305 -9.87 15.60 -11.12
N ARG A 306 -8.93 15.53 -10.17
CA ARG A 306 -8.02 16.63 -9.87
C ARG A 306 -7.17 17.04 -11.08
N THR A 307 -6.55 18.21 -10.96
CA THR A 307 -5.35 18.51 -11.73
C THR A 307 -4.19 17.68 -11.19
N ASP A 308 -3.39 17.13 -12.10
CA ASP A 308 -2.01 16.63 -11.89
C ASP A 308 -1.26 17.55 -10.90
N ASP A 309 -0.71 16.95 -9.83
CA ASP A 309 0.05 17.67 -8.81
C ASP A 309 1.57 17.66 -9.04
N HIS A 310 2.14 16.67 -9.74
CA HIS A 310 3.59 16.60 -10.04
C HIS A 310 3.91 16.09 -11.46
N GLY A 311 4.28 16.97 -12.38
CA GLY A 311 4.53 16.58 -13.78
C GLY A 311 5.52 15.40 -14.00
N GLY A 312 5.04 14.33 -14.62
CA GLY A 312 5.67 12.99 -14.77
C GLY A 312 6.92 12.81 -15.62
N THR A 313 7.87 13.74 -15.62
CA THR A 313 9.17 13.55 -16.28
C THR A 313 10.32 14.06 -15.42
N ILE A 314 11.52 13.49 -15.60
CA ILE A 314 12.75 14.00 -14.94
C ILE A 314 13.06 15.48 -15.24
N ALA A 315 12.45 16.06 -16.28
CA ALA A 315 12.61 17.47 -16.64
C ALA A 315 11.61 18.40 -15.92
N THR A 316 10.50 17.85 -15.44
CA THR A 316 9.42 18.53 -14.69
C THR A 316 9.41 18.16 -13.21
N ALA A 317 10.36 17.34 -12.77
CA ALA A 317 10.33 16.67 -11.48
C ALA A 317 10.38 17.61 -10.26
N THR A 318 9.44 17.45 -9.34
CA THR A 318 9.33 18.21 -8.10
C THR A 318 10.51 17.89 -7.16
N PRO A 319 11.24 18.87 -6.61
CA PRO A 319 12.29 18.61 -5.63
C PRO A 319 11.71 18.04 -4.32
N MET A 320 12.30 16.97 -3.80
CA MET A 320 11.89 16.39 -2.51
C MET A 320 12.28 17.26 -1.31
N ASP A 321 11.41 17.31 -0.30
CA ASP A 321 11.68 17.96 0.97
C ASP A 321 12.68 17.16 1.83
N VAL A 322 13.35 17.85 2.76
CA VAL A 322 14.36 17.27 3.67
C VAL A 322 13.87 17.36 5.11
N GLU A 323 13.72 16.22 5.76
CA GLU A 323 13.40 16.12 7.20
C GLU A 323 14.48 15.28 7.91
N ASP A 324 15.32 15.96 8.69
CA ASP A 324 16.56 15.43 9.27
C ASP A 324 17.47 14.70 8.26
N ALA A 325 17.43 13.37 8.24
CA ALA A 325 18.21 12.51 7.35
C ALA A 325 17.37 11.87 6.23
N THR A 326 16.05 12.07 6.27
CA THR A 326 15.05 11.53 5.34
C THR A 326 14.76 12.57 4.28
N LEU A 327 14.64 12.15 3.02
CA LEU A 327 13.99 12.94 1.99
C LEU A 327 12.57 12.43 1.84
N TRP A 328 11.56 13.31 1.75
CA TRP A 328 10.18 12.88 1.62
C TRP A 328 9.37 13.78 0.68
N MET A 329 8.29 13.20 0.15
CA MET A 329 7.22 13.88 -0.60
C MET A 329 5.92 13.10 -0.40
N THR A 330 4.81 13.73 -0.79
CA THR A 330 3.52 13.08 -1.02
C THR A 330 2.98 13.51 -2.39
N GLY A 331 2.06 12.73 -2.96
CA GLY A 331 1.44 13.00 -4.26
C GLY A 331 0.14 12.23 -4.44
N VAL A 332 -0.57 12.46 -5.54
CA VAL A 332 -1.89 11.86 -5.79
C VAL A 332 -2.02 11.42 -7.25
N LEU A 333 -1.89 10.11 -7.50
CA LEU A 333 -2.15 9.56 -8.83
C LEU A 333 -3.65 9.63 -9.14
N GLU A 334 -4.09 10.66 -9.85
CA GLU A 334 -5.53 10.88 -10.08
C GLU A 334 -6.07 10.17 -11.32
N ARG A 335 -5.20 9.72 -12.23
CA ARG A 335 -5.55 8.97 -13.46
C ARG A 335 -4.59 7.78 -13.68
N LEU A 336 -5.05 6.70 -14.33
CA LEU A 336 -4.20 5.50 -14.57
C LEU A 336 -3.03 5.72 -15.55
N GLY A 337 -3.07 6.81 -16.30
CA GLY A 337 -1.99 7.24 -17.19
C GLY A 337 -1.10 8.31 -16.58
N ASP A 338 -1.33 8.66 -15.32
CA ASP A 338 -0.57 9.63 -14.57
C ASP A 338 0.77 9.07 -14.06
N ALA A 339 1.70 9.97 -13.82
CA ALA A 339 3.04 9.68 -13.38
C ALA A 339 3.59 10.91 -12.65
N ASP A 340 4.14 10.70 -11.46
CA ASP A 340 4.70 11.76 -10.64
C ASP A 340 6.21 11.66 -10.59
N ALA A 341 6.92 12.67 -11.06
CA ALA A 341 8.38 12.68 -11.03
C ALA A 341 8.92 13.55 -9.88
N PHE A 342 9.84 13.01 -9.10
CA PHE A 342 10.52 13.72 -8.02
C PHE A 342 12.04 13.70 -8.21
N SER A 343 12.71 14.75 -7.75
CA SER A 343 14.16 14.87 -7.77
C SER A 343 14.73 15.00 -6.36
N PHE A 344 15.82 14.29 -6.09
CA PHE A 344 16.48 14.31 -4.78
C PHE A 344 18.00 14.26 -4.92
N THR A 345 18.71 14.76 -3.90
CA THR A 345 20.17 14.84 -3.92
C THR A 345 20.78 14.08 -2.75
N ILE A 346 21.64 13.13 -3.07
CA ILE A 346 22.43 12.35 -2.11
C ILE A 346 23.69 13.15 -1.75
N ALA A 347 23.75 13.62 -0.50
CA ALA A 347 24.89 14.38 0.02
C ALA A 347 26.08 13.47 0.38
N ASP A 348 25.82 12.28 0.92
CA ASP A 348 26.81 11.30 1.35
C ASP A 348 26.61 9.96 0.62
N ALA A 349 27.68 9.40 0.05
CA ALA A 349 27.58 8.13 -0.66
C ALA A 349 27.32 6.97 0.31
N GLY A 350 26.31 6.14 0.02
CA GLY A 350 25.85 5.11 0.95
C GLY A 350 24.73 4.24 0.40
N ARG A 351 24.18 3.38 1.27
CA ARG A 351 22.99 2.56 0.99
C ARG A 351 21.76 3.41 1.30
N TYR A 352 20.78 3.41 0.42
CA TYR A 352 19.51 4.10 0.62
C TYR A 352 18.34 3.16 0.31
N ALA A 353 17.26 3.31 1.06
CA ALA A 353 15.94 2.84 0.68
C ALA A 353 15.23 3.97 -0.07
N VAL A 354 14.56 3.64 -1.18
CA VAL A 354 13.54 4.47 -1.81
C VAL A 354 12.24 3.69 -1.67
N ALA A 355 11.26 4.28 -0.99
CA ALA A 355 9.99 3.66 -0.70
C ALA A 355 8.84 4.55 -1.19
N ALA A 356 7.98 4.04 -2.06
CA ALA A 356 6.70 4.67 -2.39
C ALA A 356 5.60 3.80 -1.81
N THR A 357 4.73 4.38 -0.99
CA THR A 357 3.78 3.62 -0.18
C THR A 357 2.43 4.31 -0.15
N ARG A 358 1.34 3.53 -0.25
CA ARG A 358 -0.01 4.07 -0.30
C ARG A 358 -0.34 4.86 0.97
N GLU A 359 -1.10 5.95 0.86
CA GLU A 359 -1.69 6.55 2.05
C GLU A 359 -2.80 5.63 2.56
N ASN A 360 -2.71 5.19 3.81
CA ASN A 360 -3.61 4.15 4.31
C ASN A 360 -4.95 4.74 4.78
N PRO A 361 -6.14 4.27 4.35
CA PRO A 361 -6.45 2.99 3.68
C PRO A 361 -6.74 3.07 2.18
N GLY A 362 -6.16 4.03 1.47
CA GLY A 362 -6.28 4.20 0.02
C GLY A 362 -5.88 2.95 -0.78
N SER A 363 -6.43 2.87 -1.99
CA SER A 363 -6.39 1.72 -2.90
C SER A 363 -5.18 1.67 -3.82
N VAL A 364 -4.42 2.76 -3.96
CA VAL A 364 -3.36 2.87 -4.95
C VAL A 364 -2.36 1.70 -4.87
N ASP A 365 -2.19 0.99 -5.99
CA ASP A 365 -1.12 0.02 -6.23
C ASP A 365 -0.03 0.74 -7.04
N LEU A 366 1.18 0.80 -6.49
CA LEU A 366 2.25 1.69 -6.94
C LEU A 366 3.31 0.92 -7.71
N ARG A 367 3.83 1.53 -8.78
CA ARG A 367 5.12 1.20 -9.37
C ARG A 367 6.07 2.38 -9.27
N ILE A 368 7.37 2.11 -9.19
CA ILE A 368 8.41 3.15 -9.14
C ILE A 368 9.53 2.88 -10.15
N SER A 369 10.08 3.94 -10.72
CA SER A 369 11.28 3.90 -11.58
C SER A 369 12.31 4.95 -11.15
N LEU A 370 13.53 4.52 -10.84
CA LEU A 370 14.62 5.37 -10.35
C LEU A 370 15.64 5.63 -11.46
N TYR A 371 16.05 6.89 -11.61
CA TYR A 371 16.98 7.34 -12.66
C TYR A 371 18.14 8.15 -12.08
N ASP A 372 19.29 8.11 -12.75
CA ASP A 372 20.39 9.05 -12.51
C ASP A 372 20.17 10.41 -13.23
N SER A 373 21.06 11.37 -12.95
CA SER A 373 21.09 12.68 -13.62
C SER A 373 21.30 12.68 -15.14
N SER A 374 21.57 11.53 -15.77
CA SER A 374 21.60 11.38 -17.24
C SER A 374 20.29 10.85 -17.83
N GLY A 375 19.31 10.50 -16.98
CA GLY A 375 18.10 9.77 -17.37
C GLY A 375 18.33 8.27 -17.57
N THR A 376 19.41 7.71 -17.03
CA THR A 376 19.65 6.25 -17.08
C THR A 376 18.88 5.57 -15.95
N LEU A 377 18.02 4.60 -16.29
CA LEU A 377 17.29 3.79 -15.32
C LEU A 377 18.27 2.95 -14.47
N LEU A 378 18.22 3.14 -13.15
CA LEU A 378 19.03 2.46 -12.15
C LEU A 378 18.30 1.25 -11.55
N ALA A 379 17.03 1.45 -11.20
CA ALA A 379 16.15 0.47 -10.58
C ALA A 379 14.70 0.83 -10.90
N ALA A 380 13.80 -0.13 -10.73
CA ALA A 380 12.36 0.03 -10.81
C ALA A 380 11.72 -1.16 -10.11
N LYS A 381 10.49 -0.98 -9.64
CA LYS A 381 9.67 -1.99 -9.00
C LYS A 381 8.22 -1.81 -9.44
N ASP A 382 7.50 -2.92 -9.55
CA ASP A 382 6.20 -3.03 -10.23
C ASP A 382 5.53 -4.34 -9.75
N GLY A 383 5.04 -4.29 -8.50
CA GLY A 383 4.48 -5.42 -7.77
C GLY A 383 5.54 -6.38 -7.19
N ASP A 384 5.15 -7.10 -6.14
CA ASP A 384 6.03 -8.08 -5.51
C ASP A 384 6.03 -9.43 -6.24
N PRO A 385 7.20 -10.05 -6.53
CA PRO A 385 7.28 -11.41 -7.07
C PRO A 385 6.77 -12.53 -6.11
N ARG A 386 6.43 -12.23 -4.85
CA ARG A 386 5.83 -13.14 -3.87
C ARG A 386 4.44 -13.59 -4.32
N ASN A 387 4.38 -14.79 -4.89
CA ASN A 387 3.16 -15.48 -5.30
C ASN A 387 2.36 -16.02 -4.08
N GLN A 388 1.96 -15.13 -3.18
CA GLN A 388 1.18 -15.40 -1.97
C GLN A 388 0.10 -14.34 -1.82
N PRO A 389 -1.18 -14.71 -1.61
CA PRO A 389 -2.26 -13.73 -1.52
C PRO A 389 -2.16 -12.88 -0.24
N THR A 390 -1.40 -13.32 0.77
CA THR A 390 -1.23 -12.65 2.06
C THR A 390 0.05 -11.80 2.13
N SER A 391 0.55 -11.29 1.00
CA SER A 391 1.65 -10.32 0.93
C SER A 391 1.12 -8.98 0.45
N MET A 392 1.47 -7.87 1.10
CA MET A 392 1.21 -6.54 0.56
C MET A 392 2.01 -6.36 -0.74
N VAL A 393 1.36 -5.87 -1.81
CA VAL A 393 1.99 -5.62 -3.12
C VAL A 393 1.93 -4.15 -3.52
N ASN A 394 0.95 -3.40 -3.00
CA ASN A 394 0.70 -1.97 -3.27
C ASN A 394 1.80 -1.00 -2.78
N ASP A 395 2.73 -1.48 -1.94
CA ASP A 395 3.80 -0.67 -1.35
C ASP A 395 5.14 -1.10 -1.94
N GLU A 396 5.91 -0.15 -2.50
CA GLU A 396 7.15 -0.45 -3.18
C GLU A 396 8.41 -0.03 -2.44
N PHE A 397 9.35 -0.97 -2.34
CA PHE A 397 10.65 -0.78 -1.69
C PHE A 397 11.79 -1.14 -2.64
N ALA A 398 12.64 -0.15 -2.96
CA ALA A 398 13.92 -0.35 -3.63
C ALA A 398 15.06 -0.03 -2.65
N SER A 399 16.11 -0.86 -2.60
CA SER A 399 17.31 -0.55 -1.81
C SER A 399 18.56 -0.64 -2.68
N LEU A 400 19.32 0.45 -2.73
CA LEU A 400 20.42 0.64 -3.68
C LEU A 400 21.58 1.44 -3.06
N ASP A 401 22.79 1.20 -3.56
CA ASP A 401 23.99 1.94 -3.17
C ASP A 401 24.16 3.13 -4.13
N LEU A 402 24.06 4.35 -3.59
CA LEU A 402 24.09 5.61 -4.32
C LEU A 402 25.39 6.37 -4.05
N THR A 403 25.95 6.97 -5.11
CA THR A 403 27.04 7.94 -5.00
C THR A 403 26.48 9.35 -4.79
N THR A 404 27.31 10.30 -4.37
CA THR A 404 26.88 11.69 -4.23
C THR A 404 26.44 12.28 -5.56
N GLY A 405 25.29 12.96 -5.59
CA GLY A 405 24.69 13.48 -6.82
C GLY A 405 23.17 13.55 -6.79
N THR A 406 22.59 14.02 -7.89
CA THR A 406 21.14 14.15 -8.07
C THR A 406 20.57 12.93 -8.80
N TYR A 407 19.43 12.47 -8.31
CA TYR A 407 18.67 11.32 -8.81
C TYR A 407 17.20 11.70 -8.92
N TYR A 408 16.46 10.84 -9.61
CA TYR A 408 15.03 11.00 -9.83
C TYR A 408 14.32 9.70 -9.50
N VAL A 409 13.08 9.82 -9.04
CA VAL A 409 12.14 8.70 -8.94
C VAL A 409 10.85 9.14 -9.62
N VAL A 410 10.29 8.26 -10.44
CA VAL A 410 8.97 8.42 -11.05
C VAL A 410 8.07 7.40 -10.39
N VAL A 411 6.97 7.86 -9.79
CA VAL A 411 5.91 7.05 -9.20
C VAL A 411 4.77 6.98 -10.21
N GLU A 412 4.20 5.80 -10.43
CA GLU A 412 3.13 5.58 -11.40
C GLU A 412 2.17 4.52 -10.87
N SER A 413 0.98 4.41 -11.46
CA SER A 413 0.01 3.34 -11.15
C SER A 413 0.50 1.97 -11.65
N HIS A 414 0.24 0.87 -10.93
CA HIS A 414 0.47 -0.49 -11.47
C HIS A 414 -0.40 -0.74 -12.71
N GLY A 415 -1.65 -0.29 -12.68
CA GLY A 415 -2.50 -0.11 -13.87
C GLY A 415 -3.75 -0.99 -13.93
N ASN A 416 -4.17 -1.59 -12.81
CA ASN A 416 -5.52 -2.10 -12.64
C ASN A 416 -6.52 -0.95 -12.46
N TYR A 417 -7.81 -1.27 -12.46
CA TYR A 417 -8.85 -0.26 -12.21
C TYR A 417 -8.82 0.19 -10.74
N ALA A 418 -8.91 1.51 -10.51
CA ALA A 418 -8.87 2.16 -9.19
C ALA A 418 -7.54 2.07 -8.41
N ASP A 419 -6.43 1.72 -9.08
CA ASP A 419 -5.04 1.93 -8.64
C ASP A 419 -4.70 3.44 -8.66
N LEU A 420 -5.45 4.23 -7.89
CA LEU A 420 -5.48 5.70 -7.88
C LEU A 420 -5.51 6.23 -6.44
N GLY A 421 -5.07 7.47 -6.26
CA GLY A 421 -5.16 8.21 -5.01
C GLY A 421 -3.81 8.51 -4.36
N SER A 422 -3.88 8.95 -3.11
CA SER A 422 -2.74 9.48 -2.37
C SER A 422 -1.69 8.43 -2.01
N TYR A 423 -0.41 8.81 -2.12
CA TYR A 423 0.72 8.04 -1.64
C TYR A 423 1.77 8.93 -0.96
N ASN A 424 2.70 8.28 -0.27
CA ASN A 424 3.87 8.83 0.37
C ASN A 424 5.13 8.33 -0.35
N LEU A 425 6.14 9.17 -0.49
CA LEU A 425 7.45 8.83 -1.04
C LEU A 425 8.54 9.19 -0.04
N ARG A 426 9.44 8.26 0.25
CA ARG A 426 10.60 8.46 1.14
C ARG A 426 11.89 7.98 0.50
N VAL A 427 12.98 8.69 0.77
CA VAL A 427 14.35 8.21 0.59
C VAL A 427 15.07 8.25 1.93
N ASP A 428 15.25 7.08 2.54
CA ASP A 428 15.83 6.90 3.88
C ASP A 428 17.26 6.32 3.77
N PRO A 429 18.27 6.86 4.49
CA PRO A 429 19.59 6.27 4.56
C PRO A 429 19.55 4.92 5.31
N LEU A 430 20.25 3.93 4.77
CA LEU A 430 20.40 2.61 5.36
C LEU A 430 21.88 2.31 5.67
N PRO A 431 22.16 1.38 6.60
CA PRO A 431 23.52 0.89 6.78
C PRO A 431 23.93 0.00 5.60
N SER A 432 25.24 -0.05 5.31
CA SER A 432 25.79 -0.79 4.17
C SER A 432 25.35 -2.26 4.14
N GLY A 433 24.85 -2.72 2.98
CA GLY A 433 24.39 -4.09 2.75
C GLY A 433 22.99 -4.40 3.26
N TRP A 434 22.33 -3.52 4.01
CA TRP A 434 20.95 -3.77 4.46
C TRP A 434 19.93 -3.45 3.36
N THR A 435 18.80 -4.14 3.42
CA THR A 435 17.63 -3.95 2.55
C THR A 435 16.38 -3.91 3.44
N VAL A 436 15.38 -3.13 3.04
CA VAL A 436 14.12 -2.98 3.78
C VAL A 436 12.95 -3.47 2.93
N ASP A 437 11.97 -4.12 3.56
CA ASP A 437 10.75 -4.61 2.93
C ASP A 437 9.63 -4.82 3.96
N ASN A 438 8.38 -4.69 3.52
CA ASN A 438 7.19 -5.16 4.23
C ASN A 438 7.15 -6.70 4.13
N VAL A 439 6.95 -7.41 5.24
CA VAL A 439 6.56 -8.82 5.24
C VAL A 439 5.05 -8.89 5.45
N GLY A 440 4.34 -9.58 4.57
CA GLY A 440 2.92 -9.90 4.73
C GLY A 440 1.98 -8.71 4.60
N LEU A 441 0.75 -8.87 5.08
CA LEU A 441 -0.29 -7.83 5.08
C LEU A 441 0.02 -6.75 6.15
N ASN A 442 0.41 -5.55 5.74
CA ASN A 442 0.69 -4.45 6.67
C ASN A 442 -0.45 -3.42 6.65
N ALA A 443 -1.01 -3.12 7.83
CA ALA A 443 -2.11 -2.20 8.02
C ALA A 443 -1.69 -0.75 7.78
N ARG A 444 -0.45 -0.36 8.09
CA ARG A 444 0.20 0.82 7.51
C ARG A 444 1.55 0.40 6.92
N PRO A 445 1.98 1.01 5.80
CA PRO A 445 3.29 0.75 5.24
C PRO A 445 4.40 1.08 6.24
N GLY A 446 5.41 0.22 6.35
CA GLY A 446 6.56 0.47 7.22
C GLY A 446 7.64 1.33 6.56
N HIS A 447 8.60 1.78 7.37
CA HIS A 447 9.83 2.42 6.89
C HIS A 447 11.03 2.01 7.76
N ALA A 448 12.25 2.28 7.30
CA ALA A 448 13.44 2.15 8.14
C ALA A 448 14.52 3.17 7.74
N THR A 449 15.19 3.75 8.74
CA THR A 449 16.26 4.74 8.56
C THR A 449 17.41 4.47 9.54
N TYR A 450 18.61 4.96 9.21
CA TYR A 450 19.83 4.77 9.99
C TYR A 450 20.62 6.07 10.15
N ASP A 451 20.75 6.52 11.40
CA ASP A 451 21.63 7.61 11.77
C ASP A 451 23.04 7.09 12.08
N SER A 452 23.97 7.39 11.16
CA SER A 452 25.39 7.03 11.30
C SER A 452 26.14 7.82 12.37
N ILE A 453 25.60 8.93 12.88
CA ILE A 453 26.22 9.74 13.94
C ILE A 453 25.96 9.11 15.32
N SER A 454 24.74 8.65 15.58
CA SER A 454 24.38 7.96 16.83
C SER A 454 24.49 6.43 16.81
N ASP A 455 24.73 5.82 15.65
CA ASP A 455 24.63 4.36 15.42
C ASP A 455 23.25 3.80 15.82
N THR A 456 22.20 4.55 15.44
CA THR A 456 20.80 4.22 15.74
C THR A 456 20.07 3.82 14.48
N TYR A 457 19.39 2.68 14.55
CA TYR A 457 18.53 2.14 13.51
C TYR A 457 17.09 2.38 13.97
N THR A 458 16.25 2.93 13.10
CA THR A 458 14.81 3.08 13.32
C THR A 458 14.08 2.14 12.36
N VAL A 459 13.16 1.31 12.88
CA VAL A 459 12.31 0.44 12.07
C VAL A 459 10.86 0.61 12.52
N ALA A 460 10.03 1.09 11.61
CA ALA A 460 8.61 1.38 11.80
C ALA A 460 7.76 0.35 11.07
N GLY A 461 6.79 -0.29 11.74
CA GLY A 461 5.89 -1.24 11.08
C GLY A 461 4.57 -1.46 11.82
N ALA A 462 3.54 -1.87 11.06
CA ALA A 462 2.18 -2.11 11.54
C ALA A 462 1.55 -3.31 10.82
N GLY A 463 1.77 -4.51 11.35
CA GLY A 463 1.21 -5.73 10.78
C GLY A 463 -0.29 -5.89 11.06
N HIS A 464 -1.04 -6.27 10.03
CA HIS A 464 -2.48 -6.49 10.08
C HIS A 464 -2.85 -7.81 10.79
N TYR A 465 -3.92 -7.77 11.59
CA TYR A 465 -4.57 -8.91 12.25
C TYR A 465 -5.91 -9.26 11.57
N PHE A 466 -5.97 -10.44 10.92
CA PHE A 466 -7.19 -10.96 10.29
C PHE A 466 -8.05 -11.74 11.30
N TYR A 467 -9.32 -11.39 11.49
CA TYR A 467 -10.24 -12.18 12.33
C TYR A 467 -10.94 -13.28 11.49
N PRO A 468 -11.13 -14.52 11.98
CA PRO A 468 -10.90 -15.04 13.34
C PRO A 468 -9.53 -15.71 13.51
N SER A 469 -8.51 -15.34 12.72
CA SER A 469 -7.20 -15.97 12.83
C SER A 469 -6.55 -15.69 14.19
N THR A 470 -5.71 -16.61 14.65
CA THR A 470 -4.89 -16.44 15.86
C THR A 470 -3.50 -15.89 15.54
N SER A 471 -3.25 -15.40 14.32
CA SER A 471 -1.98 -14.76 13.95
C SER A 471 -1.93 -13.32 14.44
N SER A 472 -1.32 -13.12 15.62
CA SER A 472 -0.64 -11.86 15.91
C SER A 472 0.47 -11.62 14.89
N SER A 473 0.80 -10.36 14.59
CA SER A 473 1.70 -9.90 13.52
C SER A 473 3.09 -10.58 13.45
N ILE A 474 3.57 -11.15 14.56
CA ILE A 474 4.61 -12.20 14.56
C ILE A 474 4.03 -13.40 15.29
N GLY A 475 3.53 -14.42 14.59
CA GLY A 475 2.66 -15.43 15.20
C GLY A 475 1.84 -16.26 14.21
N GLY A 476 0.86 -17.04 14.73
CA GLY A 476 -0.05 -17.89 13.95
C GLY A 476 0.59 -18.62 12.77
N THR A 477 -0.08 -18.67 11.62
CA THR A 477 0.43 -19.29 10.38
C THR A 477 1.08 -18.32 9.40
N HIS A 478 0.81 -17.02 9.54
CA HIS A 478 1.37 -15.94 8.72
C HIS A 478 1.85 -14.79 9.64
N ASP A 479 2.94 -14.15 9.25
CA ASP A 479 3.46 -12.93 9.88
C ASP A 479 3.14 -11.69 9.03
N SER A 480 3.07 -10.54 9.70
CA SER A 480 2.97 -9.20 9.13
C SER A 480 3.87 -8.23 9.91
N PHE A 481 4.86 -7.59 9.27
CA PHE A 481 5.77 -6.62 9.94
C PHE A 481 6.67 -5.88 8.94
N GLN A 482 7.33 -4.81 9.40
CA GLN A 482 8.47 -4.22 8.67
C GLN A 482 9.77 -4.97 8.98
N TYR A 483 10.55 -5.28 7.94
CA TYR A 483 11.82 -6.02 8.05
C TYR A 483 12.97 -5.22 7.45
N LEU A 484 13.98 -4.92 8.27
CA LEU A 484 15.28 -4.41 7.83
C LEU A 484 16.29 -5.57 7.94
N TYR A 485 16.82 -6.06 6.83
CA TYR A 485 17.51 -7.35 6.78
C TYR A 485 18.72 -7.42 5.83
N GLN A 486 19.45 -8.52 5.93
CA GLN A 486 20.50 -8.98 5.03
C GLN A 486 20.26 -10.45 4.66
N GLU A 487 20.76 -10.90 3.52
CA GLU A 487 20.90 -12.33 3.26
C GLU A 487 22.02 -12.91 4.14
N LEU A 488 21.84 -14.13 4.63
CA LEU A 488 22.84 -14.90 5.36
C LEU A 488 22.95 -16.29 4.74
N LYS A 489 24.17 -16.73 4.44
CA LYS A 489 24.46 -18.08 3.96
C LYS A 489 25.13 -18.94 5.04
N GLY A 490 24.43 -19.95 5.52
CA GLY A 490 24.89 -20.88 6.55
C GLY A 490 24.72 -20.35 7.97
N ASP A 491 25.74 -20.58 8.81
CA ASP A 491 25.76 -20.21 10.22
C ASP A 491 25.95 -18.69 10.43
N GLY A 492 25.32 -18.14 11.46
CA GLY A 492 25.41 -16.73 11.80
C GLY A 492 24.74 -16.36 13.12
N GLU A 493 24.99 -15.13 13.57
CA GLU A 493 24.47 -14.56 14.81
C GLU A 493 24.11 -13.09 14.59
N ILE A 494 22.98 -12.66 15.15
CA ILE A 494 22.60 -11.26 15.30
C ILE A 494 22.48 -10.90 16.79
N VAL A 495 23.09 -9.78 17.16
CA VAL A 495 23.01 -9.12 18.48
C VAL A 495 22.46 -7.71 18.28
N VAL A 496 21.58 -7.26 19.15
CA VAL A 496 21.05 -5.88 19.12
C VAL A 496 20.56 -5.44 20.50
N ARG A 497 20.57 -4.14 20.82
CA ARG A 497 19.74 -3.57 21.88
C ARG A 497 18.48 -2.98 21.25
N VAL A 498 17.31 -3.42 21.70
CA VAL A 498 16.07 -2.66 21.50
C VAL A 498 16.07 -1.53 22.51
N SER A 499 16.03 -0.28 22.04
CA SER A 499 16.18 0.93 22.87
C SER A 499 14.84 1.59 23.19
N SER A 500 13.87 1.52 22.27
CA SER A 500 12.48 1.97 22.49
C SER A 500 11.47 1.11 21.72
N LEU A 501 10.21 1.16 22.16
CA LEU A 501 9.02 0.78 21.41
C LEU A 501 8.20 2.05 21.20
N GLY A 502 7.57 2.20 20.03
CA GLY A 502 6.95 3.45 19.58
C GLY A 502 5.43 3.52 19.70
N THR A 503 4.79 2.53 20.34
CA THR A 503 3.33 2.54 20.61
C THR A 503 3.00 1.63 21.81
N ASN A 504 1.77 1.72 22.32
CA ASN A 504 1.20 0.76 23.28
C ASN A 504 0.31 -0.32 22.63
N GLU A 505 0.06 -0.27 21.32
CA GLU A 505 -0.76 -1.25 20.55
C GLU A 505 -0.06 -2.61 20.34
N ASN A 506 0.20 -3.30 21.45
CA ASN A 506 0.86 -4.60 21.48
C ASN A 506 2.13 -4.63 20.57
N PRO A 507 3.07 -3.68 20.76
CA PRO A 507 4.26 -3.59 19.94
C PRO A 507 5.13 -4.84 20.09
N LYS A 508 5.78 -5.23 19.00
CA LYS A 508 6.84 -6.25 18.95
C LYS A 508 8.02 -5.69 18.18
N ALA A 509 9.20 -5.65 18.81
CA ALA A 509 10.44 -5.26 18.14
C ALA A 509 11.61 -6.15 18.56
N GLY A 510 12.48 -6.51 17.62
CA GLY A 510 13.63 -7.37 17.89
C GLY A 510 14.31 -7.88 16.65
N VAL A 511 14.71 -9.15 16.67
CA VAL A 511 15.46 -9.81 15.59
C VAL A 511 14.72 -11.02 15.05
N MET A 512 14.88 -11.30 13.75
CA MET A 512 14.38 -12.52 13.12
C MET A 512 15.39 -13.10 12.14
N ILE A 513 15.46 -14.43 12.13
CA ILE A 513 16.02 -15.25 11.06
C ILE A 513 14.88 -16.03 10.39
N ARG A 514 14.78 -15.99 9.07
CA ARG A 514 13.67 -16.59 8.29
C ARG A 514 14.11 -17.17 6.95
N ASP A 515 13.39 -18.20 6.51
CA ASP A 515 13.73 -19.05 5.36
C ASP A 515 13.44 -18.37 4.00
N SER A 516 12.31 -17.67 3.89
CA SER A 516 11.92 -16.84 2.73
C SER A 516 11.34 -15.50 3.19
N LEU A 517 10.97 -14.60 2.27
CA LEU A 517 10.24 -13.35 2.57
C LEU A 517 8.70 -13.51 2.56
N ASP A 518 8.21 -14.74 2.30
CA ASP A 518 6.78 -15.08 2.31
C ASP A 518 6.21 -15.02 3.74
N SER A 519 5.03 -14.44 3.93
CA SER A 519 4.42 -14.26 5.26
C SER A 519 4.31 -15.56 6.08
N ASP A 520 4.17 -16.72 5.44
CA ASP A 520 4.06 -18.03 6.08
C ASP A 520 5.40 -18.78 6.31
N SER A 521 6.54 -18.14 6.00
CA SER A 521 7.89 -18.72 6.08
C SER A 521 8.21 -19.35 7.44
N LYS A 522 9.02 -20.42 7.43
CA LYS A 522 9.71 -20.88 8.64
C LYS A 522 10.54 -19.73 9.21
N SER A 523 10.55 -19.60 10.53
CA SER A 523 11.18 -18.46 11.20
C SER A 523 11.64 -18.81 12.62
N ALA A 524 12.64 -18.07 13.07
CA ALA A 524 13.05 -17.97 14.47
C ALA A 524 13.22 -16.49 14.79
N SER A 525 12.52 -15.99 15.81
CA SER A 525 12.55 -14.57 16.19
C SER A 525 12.70 -14.39 17.68
N LEU A 526 13.38 -13.32 18.08
CA LEU A 526 13.54 -12.90 19.46
C LEU A 526 13.17 -11.42 19.55
N TYR A 527 12.05 -11.11 20.20
CA TYR A 527 11.51 -9.74 20.28
C TYR A 527 11.05 -9.36 21.69
N LEU A 528 11.09 -8.06 21.99
CA LEU A 528 10.48 -7.46 23.18
C LEU A 528 9.03 -7.05 22.90
N THR A 529 8.21 -7.01 23.95
CA THR A 529 6.89 -6.38 23.97
C THR A 529 6.78 -5.32 25.08
N ALA A 530 5.75 -4.47 25.03
CA ALA A 530 5.44 -3.49 26.07
C ALA A 530 5.27 -4.11 27.48
N SER A 531 4.96 -5.42 27.56
CA SER A 531 4.80 -6.16 28.83
C SER A 531 6.13 -6.55 29.51
N ASN A 532 7.27 -6.00 29.10
CA ASN A 532 8.61 -6.33 29.64
C ASN A 532 8.93 -7.84 29.57
N GLN A 533 8.63 -8.46 28.43
CA GLN A 533 8.99 -9.84 28.11
C GLN A 533 9.77 -9.90 26.80
N ALA A 534 10.83 -10.71 26.80
CA ALA A 534 11.47 -11.20 25.58
C ALA A 534 10.84 -12.53 25.19
N HIS A 535 10.30 -12.62 23.97
CA HIS A 535 9.72 -13.83 23.40
C HIS A 535 10.66 -14.42 22.37
N PHE A 536 11.03 -15.69 22.54
CA PHE A 536 11.62 -16.52 21.48
C PHE A 536 10.49 -17.28 20.80
N ALA A 537 10.13 -16.88 19.59
CA ALA A 537 9.03 -17.43 18.80
C ALA A 537 9.55 -18.11 17.53
N THR A 538 8.99 -19.27 17.18
CA THR A 538 9.44 -20.11 16.07
C THR A 538 8.31 -20.72 15.27
N ARG A 539 8.45 -20.71 13.94
CA ARG A 539 7.64 -21.47 12.98
C ARG A 539 8.52 -22.52 12.33
N SER A 540 8.25 -23.81 12.58
CA SER A 540 9.10 -24.93 12.15
C SER A 540 8.84 -25.44 10.73
N THR A 541 7.66 -25.18 10.19
CA THR A 541 7.25 -25.51 8.81
C THR A 541 6.54 -24.33 8.17
N THR A 542 6.72 -24.13 6.87
CA THR A 542 5.95 -23.16 6.06
C THR A 542 4.45 -23.37 6.28
N GLY A 543 3.69 -22.29 6.52
CA GLY A 543 2.25 -22.33 6.88
C GLY A 543 1.93 -22.95 8.26
N GLY A 544 2.94 -23.33 9.05
CA GLY A 544 2.77 -23.94 10.37
C GLY A 544 2.44 -22.94 11.47
N THR A 545 1.86 -23.41 12.58
CA THR A 545 1.59 -22.57 13.76
C THR A 545 2.89 -22.16 14.46
N THR A 546 3.07 -20.86 14.67
CA THR A 546 4.14 -20.29 15.50
C THR A 546 3.97 -20.70 16.97
N THR A 547 5.04 -21.23 17.57
CA THR A 547 5.13 -21.50 19.01
C THR A 547 6.04 -20.46 19.67
N SER A 548 5.91 -20.19 20.96
CA SER A 548 6.82 -19.28 21.65
C SER A 548 7.13 -19.68 23.09
N SER A 549 8.27 -19.19 23.58
CA SER A 549 8.66 -19.20 24.98
C SER A 549 9.10 -17.79 25.39
N SER A 550 8.84 -17.37 26.63
CA SER A 550 9.21 -16.01 27.07
C SER A 550 10.11 -16.01 28.30
N ARG A 551 10.79 -14.89 28.51
CA ARG A 551 11.57 -14.57 29.70
C ARG A 551 11.41 -13.09 30.02
N ILE A 552 11.36 -12.75 31.31
CA ILE A 552 11.30 -11.34 31.75
C ILE A 552 12.54 -10.61 31.24
N ALA A 553 12.31 -9.50 30.55
CA ALA A 553 13.32 -8.59 30.01
C ALA A 553 12.72 -7.19 29.98
N THR A 554 13.30 -6.24 30.74
CA THR A 554 12.83 -4.85 30.72
C THR A 554 13.22 -4.15 29.42
N SER A 555 12.72 -2.94 29.20
CA SER A 555 12.88 -2.15 27.96
C SER A 555 14.30 -1.81 27.49
N SER A 556 15.37 -2.26 28.17
CA SER A 556 16.77 -2.02 27.76
C SER A 556 17.62 -3.28 27.94
N TYR A 557 17.44 -4.23 27.02
CA TYR A 557 18.17 -5.50 26.99
C TYR A 557 18.86 -5.69 25.64
N LEU A 558 20.03 -6.32 25.65
CA LEU A 558 20.59 -6.92 24.45
C LEU A 558 19.85 -8.24 24.16
N LEU A 559 19.36 -8.38 22.94
CA LEU A 559 18.84 -9.60 22.35
C LEU A 559 19.96 -10.25 21.53
N ARG A 560 20.01 -11.59 21.52
CA ARG A 560 20.91 -12.35 20.66
C ARG A 560 20.24 -13.60 20.13
N LEU A 561 20.25 -13.77 18.83
CA LEU A 561 19.70 -14.93 18.12
C LEU A 561 20.79 -15.54 17.23
N THR A 562 21.00 -16.85 17.37
CA THR A 562 22.03 -17.58 16.63
C THR A 562 21.43 -18.70 15.80
N ARG A 563 22.03 -18.98 14.64
CA ARG A 563 21.83 -20.17 13.80
C ARG A 563 23.14 -20.96 13.74
N SER A 564 23.08 -22.25 14.01
CA SER A 564 24.15 -23.18 13.63
C SER A 564 23.58 -24.47 13.05
N GLY A 565 23.82 -24.70 11.76
CA GLY A 565 23.03 -25.62 10.93
C GLY A 565 21.55 -25.26 11.01
N ASP A 566 20.73 -26.24 11.42
CA ASP A 566 19.30 -26.07 11.65
C ASP A 566 18.95 -25.67 13.11
N VAL A 567 19.94 -25.44 13.98
CA VAL A 567 19.69 -25.19 15.41
C VAL A 567 19.73 -23.70 15.76
N PHE A 568 18.59 -23.21 16.25
CA PHE A 568 18.35 -21.82 16.63
C PHE A 568 18.35 -21.63 18.15
N ARG A 569 18.99 -20.56 18.62
CA ARG A 569 19.09 -20.25 20.06
C ARG A 569 18.93 -18.76 20.35
N ALA A 570 18.01 -18.44 21.25
CA ALA A 570 17.77 -17.09 21.77
C ALA A 570 18.41 -16.85 23.16
N TYR A 571 18.98 -15.67 23.34
CA TYR A 571 19.54 -15.20 24.60
C TYR A 571 19.25 -13.71 24.82
N ILE A 572 19.18 -13.31 26.08
CA ILE A 572 19.05 -11.92 26.52
C ILE A 572 20.18 -11.55 27.50
N SER A 573 20.59 -10.29 27.52
CA SER A 573 21.59 -9.76 28.46
C SER A 573 21.23 -8.35 28.92
N SER A 574 21.24 -8.13 30.24
CA SER A 574 21.05 -6.83 30.90
C SER A 574 22.36 -6.11 31.23
N ASN A 575 23.52 -6.74 31.02
CA ASN A 575 24.83 -6.25 31.45
C ASN A 575 25.81 -6.05 30.29
N GLY A 576 25.30 -5.59 29.15
CA GLY A 576 26.13 -5.28 27.98
C GLY A 576 26.79 -6.50 27.33
N GLY A 577 26.22 -7.70 27.51
CA GLY A 577 26.73 -8.94 26.92
C GLY A 577 27.77 -9.68 27.76
N ALA A 578 28.09 -9.18 28.97
CA ALA A 578 29.03 -9.83 29.89
C ALA A 578 28.51 -11.19 30.42
N SER A 579 27.18 -11.35 30.54
CA SER A 579 26.55 -12.66 30.69
C SER A 579 25.23 -12.75 29.92
N TRP A 580 24.89 -13.98 29.51
CA TRP A 580 23.75 -14.26 28.63
C TRP A 580 22.80 -15.25 29.28
N LEU A 581 21.54 -14.84 29.41
CA LEU A 581 20.44 -15.66 29.92
C LEU A 581 19.61 -16.19 28.76
N ARG A 582 19.43 -17.51 28.73
CA ARG A 582 18.73 -18.17 27.62
C ARG A 582 17.22 -17.92 27.63
N VAL A 583 16.60 -17.78 26.45
CA VAL A 583 15.14 -17.80 26.29
C VAL A 583 14.76 -19.12 25.62
N GLY A 584 13.89 -19.90 26.25
CA GLY A 584 13.46 -21.21 25.75
C GLY A 584 14.55 -22.31 25.68
N THR A 585 14.22 -23.35 24.91
CA THR A 585 15.07 -24.51 24.60
C THR A 585 15.66 -24.41 23.17
N ASP A 586 16.58 -25.28 22.79
CA ASP A 586 17.11 -25.35 21.40
C ASP A 586 15.95 -25.66 20.46
N GLN A 587 15.84 -24.93 19.35
CA GLN A 587 14.83 -25.14 18.33
C GLN A 587 15.52 -25.62 17.06
N THR A 588 15.13 -26.79 16.56
CA THR A 588 15.67 -27.35 15.31
C THR A 588 14.66 -27.10 14.19
N ILE A 589 15.03 -26.27 13.22
CA ILE A 589 14.18 -25.82 12.12
C ILE A 589 14.98 -25.97 10.82
N ALA A 590 14.55 -26.88 9.95
CA ALA A 590 15.23 -27.11 8.68
C ALA A 590 14.99 -25.95 7.69
N MET A 591 15.99 -25.10 7.50
CA MET A 591 15.97 -23.95 6.58
C MET A 591 16.97 -24.14 5.43
N GLY A 592 16.83 -23.35 4.37
CA GLY A 592 17.75 -23.28 3.25
C GLY A 592 19.18 -22.88 3.65
N GLU A 593 20.13 -23.08 2.72
CA GLU A 593 21.52 -22.65 2.93
C GLU A 593 21.62 -21.13 2.99
N THR A 594 20.96 -20.42 2.06
CA THR A 594 20.72 -18.97 2.11
C THR A 594 19.35 -18.70 2.73
N ILE A 595 19.29 -17.70 3.60
CA ILE A 595 18.16 -17.26 4.43
C ILE A 595 18.25 -15.74 4.63
N TYR A 596 17.31 -15.14 5.36
CA TYR A 596 17.34 -13.74 5.76
C TYR A 596 17.55 -13.58 7.27
N ILE A 597 18.34 -12.58 7.67
CA ILE A 597 18.61 -12.19 9.07
C ILE A 597 18.46 -10.68 9.23
N GLY A 598 17.77 -10.21 10.27
CA GLY A 598 17.48 -8.78 10.39
C GLY A 598 16.71 -8.35 11.62
N LEU A 599 16.40 -7.05 11.64
CA LEU A 599 15.59 -6.36 12.64
C LEU A 599 14.11 -6.36 12.20
N VAL A 600 13.20 -6.67 13.13
CA VAL A 600 11.75 -6.67 12.89
C VAL A 600 11.06 -5.66 13.80
N SER A 601 10.04 -4.97 13.28
CA SER A 601 9.14 -4.13 14.07
C SER A 601 7.69 -4.22 13.60
N THR A 602 6.74 -4.30 14.54
CA THR A 602 5.30 -4.26 14.26
C THR A 602 4.46 -3.84 15.47
N ALA A 603 3.42 -3.03 15.25
CA ALA A 603 2.23 -2.97 16.11
C ALA A 603 1.28 -4.14 15.75
N ASN A 604 0.26 -4.45 16.59
CA ASN A 604 -0.81 -5.35 16.16
C ASN A 604 -2.08 -4.53 15.92
N VAL A 605 -2.37 -4.21 14.66
CA VAL A 605 -3.55 -3.43 14.27
C VAL A 605 -4.69 -4.38 13.91
N SER A 606 -5.84 -4.24 14.58
CA SER A 606 -7.03 -5.06 14.39
C SER A 606 -8.10 -4.26 13.65
N THR A 607 -8.40 -4.64 12.40
CA THR A 607 -9.40 -3.94 11.58
C THR A 607 -10.83 -4.47 11.72
N TRP A 608 -11.06 -5.59 12.41
CA TRP A 608 -12.42 -6.16 12.47
C TRP A 608 -12.82 -6.85 13.78
N GLY A 609 -14.10 -6.75 14.11
CA GLY A 609 -14.79 -7.67 15.02
C GLY A 609 -14.72 -7.41 16.53
N ASN A 610 -13.97 -6.42 17.03
CA ASN A 610 -13.96 -6.08 18.45
C ASN A 610 -14.16 -4.56 18.71
N PRO A 611 -15.28 -4.12 19.31
CA PRO A 611 -15.53 -2.70 19.65
C PRO A 611 -14.64 -2.15 20.78
N SER A 612 -13.64 -2.91 21.24
CA SER A 612 -12.65 -2.48 22.24
C SER A 612 -11.19 -2.57 21.75
N ALA A 613 -10.96 -2.77 20.45
CA ALA A 613 -9.63 -2.61 19.85
C ALA A 613 -9.32 -1.12 19.61
N PRO A 614 -8.11 -0.63 19.94
CA PRO A 614 -7.65 0.67 19.47
C PRO A 614 -7.65 0.70 17.94
N THR A 615 -8.29 1.71 17.36
CA THR A 615 -8.45 1.89 15.91
C THR A 615 -7.49 2.90 15.31
N ASN A 616 -6.59 3.46 16.11
CA ASN A 616 -5.43 4.15 15.56
C ASN A 616 -4.53 3.10 14.90
N HIS A 617 -4.21 3.28 13.62
CA HIS A 617 -3.33 2.35 12.90
C HIS A 617 -1.86 2.70 13.17
N ALA A 618 -1.38 2.63 14.42
CA ALA A 618 -0.05 3.15 14.73
C ALA A 618 1.08 2.26 14.17
N LEU A 619 2.15 2.92 13.75
CA LEU A 619 3.43 2.26 13.50
C LEU A 619 4.13 2.04 14.84
N ASN A 620 4.61 0.82 15.11
CA ASN A 620 5.61 0.64 16.16
C ASN A 620 6.95 1.12 15.63
N VAL A 621 7.26 2.41 15.83
CA VAL A 621 8.57 2.98 15.49
C VAL A 621 9.57 2.60 16.59
N ALA A 622 10.29 1.51 16.37
CA ALA A 622 11.25 0.98 17.32
C ALA A 622 12.66 1.43 16.98
N THR A 623 13.42 1.86 18.00
CA THR A 623 14.83 2.21 17.85
C THR A 623 15.74 1.08 18.35
N PHE A 624 16.86 0.87 17.66
CA PHE A 624 17.82 -0.16 17.93
C PHE A 624 19.25 0.41 17.93
N THR A 625 20.09 -0.04 18.86
CA THR A 625 21.52 0.32 18.93
C THR A 625 22.37 -0.93 19.15
N ASN A 626 23.69 -0.83 18.96
CA ASN A 626 24.62 -1.96 19.09
C ASN A 626 24.21 -3.16 18.21
N VAL A 627 23.74 -2.88 17.01
CA VAL A 627 23.43 -3.91 16.01
C VAL A 627 24.76 -4.54 15.56
N SER A 628 24.85 -5.86 15.65
CA SER A 628 25.98 -6.64 15.15
C SER A 628 25.44 -7.90 14.50
N VAL A 629 25.80 -8.11 13.24
CA VAL A 629 25.44 -9.30 12.47
C VAL A 629 26.73 -9.98 12.01
N THR A 630 26.81 -11.30 12.20
CA THR A 630 27.97 -12.11 11.83
C THR A 630 27.55 -13.33 11.03
N GLY A 631 28.42 -13.79 10.14
CA GLY A 631 28.17 -14.89 9.21
C GLY A 631 28.68 -14.55 7.81
N ASN A 632 28.29 -15.34 6.82
CA ASN A 632 28.51 -15.03 5.40
C ASN A 632 27.32 -14.20 4.89
N LEU A 633 27.41 -12.88 5.04
CA LEU A 633 26.32 -11.93 4.77
C LEU A 633 26.35 -11.41 3.32
N ASN A 634 25.17 -11.22 2.74
CA ASN A 634 24.95 -10.79 1.36
C ASN A 634 25.94 -11.39 0.35
N PRO A 635 26.14 -12.73 0.35
CA PRO A 635 27.12 -13.36 -0.51
C PRO A 635 26.70 -13.16 -1.96
N GLY A 636 27.46 -12.33 -2.68
CA GLY A 636 27.21 -12.10 -4.10
C GLY A 636 27.07 -13.43 -4.86
N PRO A 637 26.25 -13.47 -5.92
CA PRO A 637 25.97 -14.70 -6.66
C PRO A 637 27.30 -15.35 -7.07
N THR A 638 27.42 -16.66 -6.86
CA THR A 638 28.62 -17.40 -7.27
C THR A 638 28.67 -17.53 -8.78
N LEU A 639 29.05 -16.43 -9.44
CA LEU A 639 29.43 -16.38 -10.84
C LEU A 639 30.62 -17.33 -11.02
N ASN A 640 30.51 -18.27 -11.96
CA ASN A 640 31.69 -19.01 -12.39
C ASN A 640 32.71 -18.00 -12.97
N ALA A 641 33.99 -18.17 -12.62
CA ALA A 641 35.05 -17.16 -12.72
C ALA A 641 35.48 -16.74 -14.15
N LEU A 642 34.63 -16.95 -15.15
CA LEU A 642 34.81 -16.49 -16.53
C LEU A 642 34.24 -15.07 -16.68
N PRO A 643 34.90 -14.15 -17.42
CA PRO A 643 34.42 -12.78 -17.64
C PRO A 643 33.11 -12.75 -18.45
N ALA A 644 32.27 -11.73 -18.29
CA ALA A 644 31.03 -11.61 -19.06
C ALA A 644 31.30 -11.53 -20.58
N PRO A 645 30.43 -12.09 -21.44
CA PRO A 645 30.57 -11.93 -22.90
C PRO A 645 30.42 -10.45 -23.28
N SER A 646 31.33 -9.96 -24.13
CA SER A 646 31.32 -8.58 -24.63
C SER A 646 30.56 -8.45 -25.96
N ASP A 647 30.35 -7.20 -26.40
CA ASP A 647 29.78 -6.83 -27.70
C ASP A 647 28.42 -7.49 -28.03
N LEU A 648 27.56 -7.64 -27.02
CA LEU A 648 26.17 -8.05 -27.23
C LEU A 648 25.43 -7.01 -28.09
N THR A 649 25.09 -7.41 -29.32
CA THR A 649 24.53 -6.53 -30.35
C THR A 649 23.37 -7.19 -31.08
N ILE A 650 22.45 -6.36 -31.58
CA ILE A 650 21.39 -6.79 -32.50
C ILE A 650 21.95 -6.72 -33.93
N THR A 651 22.06 -7.85 -34.62
CA THR A 651 22.62 -7.95 -35.98
C THR A 651 21.56 -7.96 -37.08
N SER A 652 20.30 -8.27 -36.74
CA SER A 652 19.15 -8.10 -37.64
C SER A 652 17.86 -7.89 -36.86
N LYS A 653 16.86 -7.26 -37.49
CA LYS A 653 15.49 -7.11 -36.95
C LYS A 653 14.47 -7.26 -38.07
N THR A 654 13.38 -7.96 -37.80
CA THR A 654 12.18 -8.06 -38.65
C THR A 654 10.95 -7.60 -37.84
N ALA A 655 9.76 -7.68 -38.42
CA ALA A 655 8.51 -7.41 -37.70
C ALA A 655 8.22 -8.41 -36.55
N SER A 656 8.85 -9.58 -36.53
CA SER A 656 8.56 -10.65 -35.55
C SER A 656 9.80 -11.35 -34.96
N SER A 657 11.01 -10.93 -35.33
CA SER A 657 12.27 -11.53 -34.85
C SER A 657 13.42 -10.53 -34.82
N PHE A 658 14.49 -10.89 -34.14
CA PHE A 658 15.79 -10.22 -34.17
C PHE A 658 16.90 -11.27 -34.05
N SER A 659 18.06 -10.97 -34.61
CA SER A 659 19.29 -11.76 -34.43
C SER A 659 20.19 -11.06 -33.43
N LEU A 660 20.82 -11.85 -32.55
CA LEU A 660 21.79 -11.39 -31.58
C LEU A 660 23.17 -11.97 -31.93
N ALA A 661 24.22 -11.20 -31.64
CA ALA A 661 25.60 -11.68 -31.60
C ALA A 661 26.29 -11.13 -30.35
N TRP A 662 27.31 -11.83 -29.87
CA TRP A 662 28.20 -11.43 -28.78
C TRP A 662 29.54 -12.15 -28.94
N ASN A 663 30.58 -11.66 -28.29
CA ASN A 663 31.87 -12.33 -28.25
C ASN A 663 31.85 -13.51 -27.28
N ASP A 664 32.44 -14.61 -27.72
CA ASP A 664 32.56 -15.83 -26.92
C ASP A 664 33.63 -15.73 -25.82
N VAL A 665 33.48 -16.52 -24.77
CA VAL A 665 34.27 -16.52 -23.53
C VAL A 665 34.81 -17.91 -23.27
N SER A 666 36.07 -18.12 -23.65
CA SER A 666 36.80 -19.40 -23.49
C SER A 666 36.55 -20.07 -22.12
N GLY A 667 36.09 -21.33 -22.17
CA GLY A 667 35.78 -22.15 -20.98
C GLY A 667 34.30 -22.18 -20.59
N GLU A 668 33.43 -21.52 -21.36
CA GLU A 668 31.98 -21.65 -21.29
C GLU A 668 31.47 -23.05 -21.71
N SER A 669 30.15 -23.27 -21.62
CA SER A 669 29.48 -24.51 -22.05
C SER A 669 28.03 -24.26 -22.52
N GLY A 670 27.78 -23.07 -23.05
CA GLY A 670 26.50 -22.52 -23.43
C GLY A 670 26.15 -21.22 -22.71
N TYR A 671 25.38 -20.39 -23.40
CA TYR A 671 24.79 -19.15 -22.89
C TYR A 671 23.30 -19.30 -22.67
N VAL A 672 22.74 -18.56 -21.72
CA VAL A 672 21.31 -18.35 -21.52
C VAL A 672 20.99 -16.94 -21.99
N VAL A 673 20.09 -16.78 -22.96
CA VAL A 673 19.63 -15.46 -23.41
C VAL A 673 18.37 -15.12 -22.64
N GLU A 674 18.35 -13.96 -21.99
CA GLU A 674 17.27 -13.54 -21.11
C GLU A 674 16.66 -12.22 -21.60
N ARG A 675 15.32 -12.17 -21.59
CA ARG A 675 14.55 -10.98 -21.93
C ARG A 675 13.87 -10.48 -20.66
N SER A 676 14.07 -9.21 -20.40
CA SER A 676 13.20 -8.38 -19.56
C SER A 676 12.37 -7.48 -20.47
N ASN A 677 11.16 -7.12 -20.03
CA ASN A 677 10.31 -6.11 -20.67
C ASN A 677 10.43 -4.73 -20.02
N ASP A 678 11.00 -4.68 -18.81
CA ASP A 678 10.97 -3.63 -17.78
C ASP A 678 12.39 -3.15 -17.38
N GLY A 679 13.42 -3.57 -18.12
CA GLY A 679 14.83 -3.41 -17.76
C GLY A 679 15.38 -4.37 -16.69
N ILE A 680 14.52 -5.04 -15.90
CA ILE A 680 14.87 -5.59 -14.57
C ILE A 680 14.51 -7.07 -14.39
N ASN A 681 13.28 -7.52 -14.70
CA ASN A 681 12.88 -8.92 -14.52
C ASN A 681 13.27 -9.76 -15.74
N TYR A 682 14.50 -10.27 -15.72
CA TYR A 682 15.04 -11.11 -16.79
C TYR A 682 14.46 -12.53 -16.73
N ARG A 683 13.76 -12.94 -17.80
CA ARG A 683 13.28 -14.32 -18.00
C ARG A 683 14.06 -15.00 -19.14
N PRO A 684 14.54 -16.24 -18.97
CA PRO A 684 15.15 -17.01 -20.06
C PRO A 684 14.23 -17.17 -21.28
N ILE A 685 14.72 -16.76 -22.45
CA ILE A 685 14.03 -16.91 -23.74
C ILE A 685 14.72 -17.88 -24.69
N GLY A 686 15.95 -18.29 -24.41
CA GLY A 686 16.70 -19.26 -25.21
C GLY A 686 18.02 -19.65 -24.57
N THR A 687 18.67 -20.66 -25.13
CA THR A 687 20.03 -21.07 -24.76
C THR A 687 20.84 -21.43 -25.99
N THR A 688 22.12 -21.08 -26.01
CA THR A 688 23.09 -21.68 -26.94
C THR A 688 23.81 -22.85 -26.25
N ALA A 689 24.47 -23.68 -27.05
CA ALA A 689 25.26 -24.83 -26.63
C ALA A 689 26.61 -24.81 -27.35
#